data_AF-A0A6G6WJN2-F1
#
_entry.id   AF-A0A6G6WJN2-F1
#
_cell.length_a   1.000
_cell.length_b   1.000
_cell.length_c   1.000
_cell.angle_alpha   90.00
_cell.angle_beta   90.00
_cell.angle_gamma   90.00
#
_symmetry.space_group_name_H-M   'P 1'
#
loop_
_entity.id
_entity.type
_entity.pdbx_description
1 polymer ?
#
loop_
_entity_poly.entity_id
_entity_poly.type
_entity_poly.pdbx_seq_one_letter_code
_entity_poly.pdbx_strand_id
1 'polypeptide(L)'
;MTTPLTPAGATPPVAPPGARFDPVTGAELSAGAGAGGERRQSYALQPGEPVASFNLVTSLMPLASGTAPQTYRWALGLGVLIPVVAGALGFLAFAFVAAAVVVPAVYVVYLYDVNQWEDQPVPVVLGAIGAAAALAVGFTFLWHAGILGGNLSPVAYDGNGAGGIRWSSLLVLVVLVPLVSELLKQIGPLVLASRPAFDDMIDGLTFGVAAGAAYAAAETIVVNRGLFSSFGHVDSPDAGFWVSLILSAAVVKPIVYGAATGIAVASYSGLGAGYDGFRPAYFRGLVEALAANVVFQAGLFFASRLEGTTGAVVGLVWGALVAAALVVRLRYLLHFAVLEAALEASVTGAEGRDAAHGTAYCAACEMPLLHGAGFCVACGTSVRAASKVTRARNRLDDTAPEALAEPVRPTLKATPAGVAPQDGKTTALVVAAVAATIVVAGVVGQAAAAAASDGDQPATPPVVLQTQTDTGPQTDPAPEPAPVPGPTPDASQAPSPTASPSTSSSITQALGSIQPALLGQDGGIGTTDGPAPGGGIGASDTVDLGGGYGFQLPAGYEVETQEDGFAVVYGDGGYFFVALTPPPADLQTMVTDNLTGLQALGIQDLQVSDPETVDVPSSAVVQCAFLGFQGVLASQQGGTLPIEGFSYYFLTQDGTGATAFALYQQGITEDDPYVAGVGTMLNSLVSSF
;
A
#
# COMPACT_ATOMS: atom_id res chain seq x y z
N MET A 1 8.63 -26.41 52.06
CA MET A 1 8.10 -26.69 50.72
C MET A 1 7.05 -27.76 50.87
N THR A 2 5.77 -27.41 50.70
CA THR A 2 4.65 -28.34 50.71
C THR A 2 4.40 -28.83 49.29
N THR A 3 4.37 -30.15 49.09
CA THR A 3 3.94 -30.75 47.82
C THR A 3 2.48 -30.34 47.56
N PRO A 4 2.12 -29.84 46.36
CA PRO A 4 0.71 -29.68 46.02
C PRO A 4 0.05 -31.06 46.01
N LEU A 5 -1.08 -31.20 46.70
CA LEU A 5 -1.84 -32.45 46.72
C LEU A 5 -2.62 -32.58 45.40
N THR A 6 -2.18 -33.48 44.53
CA THR A 6 -2.97 -33.92 43.38
C THR A 6 -4.31 -34.48 43.87
N PRO A 7 -5.46 -34.07 43.29
CA PRO A 7 -6.75 -34.68 43.61
C PRO A 7 -6.77 -36.17 43.23
N ALA A 8 -6.67 -37.04 44.23
CA ALA A 8 -6.68 -38.48 44.04
C ALA A 8 -8.12 -38.97 43.75
N GLY A 9 -8.50 -39.06 42.48
CA GLY A 9 -9.82 -39.61 42.10
C GLY A 9 -10.30 -39.37 40.66
N ALA A 10 -9.66 -38.49 39.88
CA ALA A 10 -10.05 -38.21 38.50
C ALA A 10 -9.76 -39.41 37.57
N THR A 11 -10.71 -40.33 37.45
CA THR A 11 -10.72 -41.37 36.42
C THR A 11 -10.93 -40.69 35.06
N PRO A 12 -10.10 -40.91 34.03
CA PRO A 12 -10.29 -40.25 32.74
C PRO A 12 -11.68 -40.55 32.14
N PRO A 13 -12.34 -39.59 31.47
CA PRO A 13 -13.70 -39.77 30.99
C PRO A 13 -13.81 -40.94 30.02
N VAL A 14 -14.66 -41.90 30.36
CA VAL A 14 -14.96 -43.04 29.49
C VAL A 14 -16.03 -42.62 28.48
N ALA A 15 -15.79 -42.87 27.20
CA ALA A 15 -16.75 -42.58 26.14
C ALA A 15 -18.07 -43.37 26.36
N PRO A 16 -19.24 -42.71 26.43
CA PRO A 16 -20.52 -43.38 26.62
C PRO A 16 -20.92 -44.19 25.36
N PRO A 17 -21.79 -45.22 25.50
CA PRO A 17 -22.32 -45.95 24.36
C PRO A 17 -23.00 -45.00 23.36
N GLY A 18 -22.53 -45.01 22.10
CA GLY A 18 -23.01 -44.10 21.05
C GLY A 18 -22.21 -42.78 20.90
N ALA A 19 -21.15 -42.57 21.69
CA ALA A 19 -20.17 -41.53 21.41
C ALA A 19 -19.55 -41.72 20.01
N ARG A 20 -19.46 -40.63 19.22
CA ARG A 20 -18.75 -40.64 17.93
C ARG A 20 -17.26 -40.33 18.10
N PHE A 21 -16.89 -39.60 19.14
CA PHE A 21 -15.51 -39.21 19.41
C PHE A 21 -15.09 -39.59 20.84
N ASP A 22 -13.82 -39.94 20.99
CA ASP A 22 -13.18 -40.16 22.28
C ASP A 22 -12.99 -38.83 23.03
N PRO A 23 -13.41 -38.72 24.31
CA PRO A 23 -13.38 -37.45 25.05
C PRO A 23 -11.97 -36.97 25.44
N VAL A 24 -10.97 -37.87 25.43
CA VAL A 24 -9.60 -37.56 25.85
C VAL A 24 -8.72 -37.26 24.63
N THR A 25 -8.72 -38.16 23.65
CA THR A 25 -7.84 -38.12 22.47
C THR A 25 -8.48 -37.48 21.24
N GLY A 26 -9.81 -37.34 21.22
CA GLY A 26 -10.53 -36.79 20.08
C GLY A 26 -10.55 -37.69 18.84
N ALA A 27 -10.16 -38.97 18.95
CA ALA A 27 -10.23 -39.95 17.87
C ALA A 27 -11.69 -40.35 17.53
N GLU A 28 -11.94 -40.78 16.29
CA GLU A 28 -13.29 -41.22 15.88
C GLU A 28 -13.58 -42.67 16.29
N LEU A 29 -14.61 -42.83 17.13
CA LEU A 29 -15.14 -44.09 17.65
C LEU A 29 -16.19 -44.67 16.68
N SER A 30 -15.82 -44.84 15.41
CA SER A 30 -16.70 -45.45 14.41
C SER A 30 -16.99 -46.92 14.75
N ALA A 31 -18.27 -47.29 14.69
CA ALA A 31 -18.78 -48.61 15.06
C ALA A 31 -18.47 -49.72 14.02
N GLY A 32 -17.18 -49.98 13.78
CA GLY A 32 -16.73 -51.08 12.93
C GLY A 32 -15.22 -51.09 12.67
N ALA A 33 -14.55 -52.14 13.13
CA ALA A 33 -13.24 -52.63 12.64
C ALA A 33 -12.17 -51.58 12.26
N GLY A 34 -11.80 -50.69 13.20
CA GLY A 34 -10.71 -49.73 12.97
C GLY A 34 -10.39 -48.73 14.09
N ALA A 35 -11.02 -48.84 15.26
CA ALA A 35 -10.81 -47.91 16.38
C ALA A 35 -9.35 -47.94 16.86
N GLY A 36 -8.69 -46.77 16.83
CA GLY A 36 -7.26 -46.61 17.15
C GLY A 36 -6.43 -45.89 16.08
N GLY A 37 -7.02 -45.58 14.91
CA GLY A 37 -6.36 -44.73 13.91
C GLY A 37 -6.29 -43.26 14.32
N GLU A 38 -5.17 -42.59 14.02
CA GLU A 38 -5.03 -41.13 14.18
C GLU A 38 -6.14 -40.38 13.43
N ARG A 39 -6.57 -39.24 14.01
CA ARG A 39 -7.69 -38.40 13.55
C ARG A 39 -7.38 -37.58 12.27
N ARG A 40 -6.85 -38.22 11.23
CA ARG A 40 -6.26 -37.58 10.03
C ARG A 40 -7.26 -36.90 9.09
N GLN A 41 -8.56 -37.23 9.16
CA GLN A 41 -9.57 -36.77 8.19
C GLN A 41 -10.57 -35.74 8.72
N SER A 42 -10.64 -35.49 10.04
CA SER A 42 -11.53 -34.47 10.62
C SER A 42 -10.74 -33.44 11.41
N TYR A 43 -10.84 -32.17 11.02
CA TYR A 43 -10.12 -31.07 11.67
C TYR A 43 -10.53 -30.95 13.14
N ALA A 44 -9.56 -30.68 14.02
CA ALA A 44 -9.78 -30.83 15.47
C ALA A 44 -10.57 -29.67 16.09
N LEU A 45 -10.59 -28.52 15.42
CA LEU A 45 -11.30 -27.33 15.84
C LEU A 45 -12.68 -27.24 15.14
N GLN A 46 -12.77 -27.57 13.85
CA GLN A 46 -14.02 -27.67 13.09
C GLN A 46 -14.19 -29.07 12.45
N PRO A 47 -14.79 -30.05 13.15
CA PRO A 47 -14.80 -31.48 12.75
C PRO A 47 -15.59 -31.82 11.47
N GLY A 48 -16.47 -30.93 11.03
CA GLY A 48 -17.17 -31.06 9.74
C GLY A 48 -16.31 -30.79 8.51
N GLU A 49 -15.02 -30.46 8.70
CA GLU A 49 -14.10 -30.11 7.63
C GLU A 49 -12.82 -30.96 7.70
N PRO A 50 -12.22 -31.37 6.56
CA PRO A 50 -10.97 -32.12 6.58
C PRO A 50 -9.76 -31.22 6.82
N VAL A 51 -8.76 -31.74 7.53
CA VAL A 51 -7.52 -31.02 7.90
C VAL A 51 -6.84 -30.39 6.67
N ALA A 52 -6.87 -31.10 5.54
CA ALA A 52 -6.20 -30.73 4.30
C ALA A 52 -7.00 -29.80 3.36
N SER A 53 -8.22 -29.35 3.71
CA SER A 53 -8.95 -28.39 2.85
C SER A 53 -8.52 -26.94 3.06
N PHE A 54 -8.57 -26.16 1.98
CA PHE A 54 -8.49 -24.70 2.04
C PHE A 54 -9.88 -24.13 2.42
N ASN A 55 -10.04 -23.68 3.65
CA ASN A 55 -11.17 -22.84 4.07
C ASN A 55 -10.65 -21.73 5.00
N LEU A 56 -10.46 -20.56 4.39
CA LEU A 56 -9.74 -19.42 4.98
C LEU A 56 -10.24 -19.03 6.37
N VAL A 57 -11.56 -18.87 6.52
CA VAL A 57 -12.20 -18.36 7.74
C VAL A 57 -11.86 -19.27 8.92
N THR A 58 -12.24 -20.55 8.89
CA THR A 58 -11.94 -21.52 9.96
C THR A 58 -10.45 -21.88 10.16
N SER A 59 -9.54 -21.20 9.45
CA SER A 59 -8.09 -21.34 9.61
C SER A 59 -7.49 -20.15 10.35
N LEU A 60 -7.78 -18.92 9.88
CA LEU A 60 -7.32 -17.67 10.52
C LEU A 60 -8.20 -17.28 11.71
N MET A 61 -9.48 -17.67 11.67
CA MET A 61 -10.52 -17.48 12.68
C MET A 61 -10.92 -18.87 13.25
N PRO A 62 -10.04 -19.52 14.04
CA PRO A 62 -10.19 -20.92 14.41
C PRO A 62 -11.13 -21.19 15.60
N LEU A 63 -11.62 -20.14 16.27
CA LEU A 63 -12.46 -20.26 17.46
C LEU A 63 -13.94 -20.36 17.07
N ALA A 64 -14.62 -21.37 17.60
CA ALA A 64 -16.02 -21.64 17.27
C ALA A 64 -16.97 -20.97 18.27
N SER A 65 -17.72 -19.97 17.81
CA SER A 65 -19.06 -19.64 18.30
C SER A 65 -20.10 -20.25 17.34
N GLY A 66 -21.11 -20.94 17.88
CA GLY A 66 -21.89 -21.97 17.18
C GLY A 66 -22.65 -21.59 15.90
N THR A 67 -22.73 -20.31 15.55
CA THR A 67 -23.43 -19.80 14.35
C THR A 67 -22.60 -18.86 13.47
N ALA A 68 -21.42 -18.42 13.91
CA ALA A 68 -20.73 -17.25 13.36
C ALA A 68 -19.96 -17.39 12.02
N PRO A 69 -19.50 -18.58 11.54
CA PRO A 69 -18.64 -18.64 10.34
C PRO A 69 -19.23 -18.01 9.08
N GLN A 70 -20.56 -18.01 8.92
CA GLN A 70 -21.21 -17.41 7.76
C GLN A 70 -21.25 -15.87 7.82
N THR A 71 -21.26 -15.27 9.02
CA THR A 71 -21.15 -13.82 9.22
C THR A 71 -19.81 -13.31 8.68
N TYR A 72 -18.70 -13.95 9.07
CA TYR A 72 -17.37 -13.54 8.62
C TYR A 72 -17.12 -13.83 7.14
N ARG A 73 -17.75 -14.86 6.55
CA ARG A 73 -17.76 -15.06 5.09
C ARG A 73 -18.45 -13.92 4.36
N TRP A 74 -19.61 -13.45 4.84
CA TRP A 74 -20.30 -12.29 4.25
C TRP A 74 -19.54 -10.97 4.47
N ALA A 75 -18.98 -10.75 5.67
CA ALA A 75 -18.19 -9.55 5.97
C ALA A 75 -16.92 -9.46 5.10
N LEU A 76 -16.20 -10.56 4.92
CA LEU A 76 -15.05 -10.62 4.02
C LEU A 76 -15.47 -10.50 2.55
N GLY A 77 -16.53 -11.18 2.12
CA GLY A 77 -17.02 -11.13 0.75
C GLY A 77 -17.46 -9.73 0.31
N LEU A 78 -18.27 -9.04 1.14
CA LEU A 78 -18.65 -7.65 0.90
C LEU A 78 -17.45 -6.70 1.04
N GLY A 79 -16.59 -6.95 2.04
CA GLY A 79 -15.40 -6.14 2.27
C GLY A 79 -14.41 -6.16 1.11
N VAL A 80 -14.27 -7.29 0.40
CA VAL A 80 -13.47 -7.40 -0.84
C VAL A 80 -14.22 -6.82 -2.05
N LEU A 81 -15.55 -6.94 -2.11
CA LEU A 81 -16.35 -6.40 -3.22
C LEU A 81 -16.25 -4.87 -3.33
N ILE A 82 -16.24 -4.15 -2.20
CA ILE A 82 -16.17 -2.68 -2.15
C ILE A 82 -14.94 -2.12 -2.91
N PRO A 83 -13.67 -2.47 -2.57
CA PRO A 83 -12.50 -1.97 -3.29
C PRO A 83 -12.40 -2.51 -4.72
N VAL A 84 -12.85 -3.74 -4.98
CA VAL A 84 -12.86 -4.31 -6.35
C VAL A 84 -13.78 -3.52 -7.28
N VAL A 85 -14.99 -3.17 -6.82
CA VAL A 85 -15.92 -2.31 -7.57
C VAL A 85 -15.36 -0.90 -7.71
N ALA A 86 -14.79 -0.32 -6.66
CA ALA A 86 -14.20 1.02 -6.72
C ALA A 86 -13.03 1.10 -7.73
N GLY A 87 -12.16 0.09 -7.77
CA GLY A 87 -11.04 0.05 -8.72
C GLY A 87 -11.46 -0.24 -10.16
N ALA A 88 -12.47 -1.09 -10.37
CA ALA A 88 -13.09 -1.27 -11.68
C ALA A 88 -13.81 0.01 -12.18
N LEU A 89 -14.20 0.90 -11.25
CA LEU A 89 -14.71 2.24 -11.50
C LEU A 89 -13.63 3.32 -11.34
N GLY A 90 -12.34 3.01 -11.55
CA GLY A 90 -11.26 4.00 -11.63
C GLY A 90 -10.89 4.74 -10.33
N PHE A 91 -11.58 4.52 -9.21
CA PHE A 91 -11.32 5.19 -7.91
C PHE A 91 -10.15 4.53 -7.16
N LEU A 92 -8.96 4.51 -7.77
CA LEU A 92 -7.81 3.73 -7.31
C LEU A 92 -7.34 4.09 -5.88
N ALA A 93 -7.28 5.38 -5.55
CA ALA A 93 -6.89 5.85 -4.21
C ALA A 93 -7.80 5.26 -3.11
N PHE A 94 -9.11 5.41 -3.27
CA PHE A 94 -10.11 4.80 -2.39
C PHE A 94 -9.95 3.27 -2.37
N ALA A 95 -9.82 2.64 -3.55
CA ALA A 95 -9.76 1.19 -3.68
C ALA A 95 -8.57 0.57 -2.94
N PHE A 96 -7.37 1.14 -3.03
CA PHE A 96 -6.19 0.63 -2.33
C PHE A 96 -6.26 0.82 -0.80
N VAL A 97 -6.80 1.95 -0.32
CA VAL A 97 -6.98 2.18 1.13
C VAL A 97 -8.08 1.28 1.69
N ALA A 98 -9.22 1.17 0.99
CA ALA A 98 -10.28 0.23 1.32
C ALA A 98 -9.76 -1.21 1.35
N ALA A 99 -9.03 -1.64 0.32
CA ALA A 99 -8.37 -2.95 0.21
C ALA A 99 -7.46 -3.24 1.41
N ALA A 100 -6.55 -2.33 1.73
CA ALA A 100 -5.61 -2.48 2.85
C ALA A 100 -6.33 -2.72 4.18
N VAL A 101 -7.49 -2.09 4.40
CA VAL A 101 -8.24 -2.17 5.66
C VAL A 101 -9.14 -3.41 5.78
N VAL A 102 -9.54 -4.07 4.68
CA VAL A 102 -10.51 -5.19 4.70
C VAL A 102 -10.16 -6.28 5.72
N VAL A 103 -9.02 -6.96 5.53
CA VAL A 103 -8.66 -8.11 6.37
C VAL A 103 -8.37 -7.71 7.81
N PRO A 104 -7.58 -6.65 8.11
CA PRO A 104 -7.40 -6.17 9.48
C PRO A 104 -8.72 -5.82 10.18
N ALA A 105 -9.64 -5.12 9.52
CA ALA A 105 -10.92 -4.72 10.12
C ALA A 105 -11.82 -5.92 10.45
N VAL A 106 -12.01 -6.84 9.48
CA VAL A 106 -12.77 -8.08 9.72
C VAL A 106 -12.13 -8.90 10.84
N TYR A 107 -10.80 -8.94 10.91
CA TYR A 107 -10.07 -9.73 11.91
C TYR A 107 -10.16 -9.15 13.33
N VAL A 108 -10.09 -7.82 13.48
CA VAL A 108 -10.32 -7.14 14.77
C VAL A 108 -11.75 -7.37 15.25
N VAL A 109 -12.75 -7.26 14.39
CA VAL A 109 -14.16 -7.50 14.76
C VAL A 109 -14.39 -8.96 15.17
N TYR A 110 -13.75 -9.93 14.49
CA TYR A 110 -13.75 -11.33 14.91
C TYR A 110 -13.13 -11.53 16.30
N LEU A 111 -11.93 -11.01 16.57
CA LEU A 111 -11.25 -11.20 17.86
C LEU A 111 -11.96 -10.49 19.02
N TYR A 112 -12.72 -9.43 18.72
CA TYR A 112 -13.62 -8.77 19.66
C TYR A 112 -14.86 -9.62 19.97
N ASP A 113 -15.56 -10.15 18.96
CA ASP A 113 -16.78 -10.98 19.13
C ASP A 113 -16.50 -12.28 19.90
N VAL A 114 -15.38 -12.96 19.63
CA VAL A 114 -14.98 -14.15 20.40
C VAL A 114 -14.29 -13.81 21.74
N ASN A 115 -14.13 -12.52 22.06
CA ASN A 115 -13.42 -11.96 23.22
C ASN A 115 -12.12 -12.72 23.57
N GLN A 116 -11.22 -12.87 22.60
CA GLN A 116 -9.95 -13.58 22.79
C GLN A 116 -8.98 -12.84 23.73
N TRP A 117 -9.25 -11.57 24.01
CA TRP A 117 -8.35 -10.66 24.72
C TRP A 117 -8.78 -10.36 26.16
N GLU A 118 -9.75 -11.08 26.71
CA GLU A 118 -10.21 -10.99 28.11
C GLU A 118 -10.47 -9.54 28.57
N ASP A 119 -11.31 -8.83 27.81
CA ASP A 119 -11.66 -7.41 28.03
C ASP A 119 -10.47 -6.42 27.97
N GLN A 120 -9.30 -6.84 27.44
CA GLN A 120 -8.13 -5.99 27.19
C GLN A 120 -7.86 -5.73 25.68
N PRO A 121 -8.82 -5.22 24.89
CA PRO A 121 -8.61 -5.00 23.45
C PRO A 121 -7.56 -3.91 23.17
N VAL A 122 -7.52 -2.84 23.96
CA VAL A 122 -6.64 -1.68 23.74
C VAL A 122 -5.14 -2.06 23.71
N PRO A 123 -4.55 -2.74 24.71
CA PRO A 123 -3.13 -3.11 24.66
C PRO A 123 -2.80 -4.12 23.56
N VAL A 124 -3.74 -4.95 23.10
CA VAL A 124 -3.50 -5.87 21.98
C VAL A 124 -3.57 -5.15 20.64
N VAL A 125 -4.58 -4.31 20.42
CA VAL A 125 -4.69 -3.49 19.19
C VAL A 125 -3.49 -2.55 19.06
N LEU A 126 -3.08 -1.86 20.13
CA LEU A 126 -1.87 -1.03 20.10
C LEU A 126 -0.59 -1.87 19.95
N GLY A 127 -0.49 -2.99 20.66
CA GLY A 127 0.72 -3.82 20.72
C GLY A 127 0.98 -4.69 19.50
N ALA A 128 -0.03 -5.31 18.90
CA ALA A 128 0.11 -6.14 17.71
C ALA A 128 -0.12 -5.34 16.42
N ILE A 129 -1.24 -4.62 16.31
CA ILE A 129 -1.65 -3.93 15.08
C ILE A 129 -0.93 -2.58 14.95
N GLY A 130 -1.01 -1.74 15.99
CA GLY A 130 -0.40 -0.42 16.01
C GLY A 130 1.11 -0.45 15.83
N ALA A 131 1.82 -1.30 16.60
CA ALA A 131 3.26 -1.45 16.47
C ALA A 131 3.67 -2.04 15.09
N ALA A 132 2.98 -3.06 14.58
CA ALA A 132 3.31 -3.63 13.28
C ALA A 132 3.06 -2.64 12.13
N ALA A 133 1.97 -1.86 12.19
CA ALA A 133 1.70 -0.80 11.24
C ALA A 133 2.76 0.32 11.31
N ALA A 134 3.14 0.78 12.50
CA ALA A 134 4.16 1.81 12.67
C ALA A 134 5.55 1.35 12.17
N LEU A 135 5.93 0.09 12.46
CA LEU A 135 7.17 -0.51 11.96
C LEU A 135 7.13 -0.74 10.44
N ALA A 136 5.97 -1.09 9.87
CA ALA A 136 5.79 -1.16 8.43
C ALA A 136 5.97 0.20 7.76
N VAL A 137 5.34 1.26 8.29
CA VAL A 137 5.51 2.63 7.79
C VAL A 137 6.99 3.03 7.84
N GLY A 138 7.61 2.95 9.02
CA GLY A 138 9.01 3.37 9.20
C GLY A 138 10.00 2.59 8.33
N PHE A 139 9.85 1.26 8.23
CA PHE A 139 10.72 0.45 7.37
C PHE A 139 10.46 0.71 5.88
N THR A 140 9.20 0.83 5.46
CA THR A 140 8.86 1.10 4.05
C THR A 140 9.41 2.44 3.60
N PHE A 141 9.29 3.50 4.40
CA PHE A 141 9.98 4.77 4.12
C PHE A 141 11.51 4.58 4.04
N LEU A 142 12.12 3.85 4.97
CA LEU A 142 13.57 3.64 4.98
C LEU A 142 14.08 2.90 3.74
N TRP A 143 13.47 1.78 3.33
CA TRP A 143 13.95 1.04 2.16
C TRP A 143 13.55 1.68 0.82
N HIS A 144 12.36 2.28 0.74
CA HIS A 144 11.87 2.91 -0.48
C HIS A 144 12.54 4.28 -0.78
N ALA A 145 12.95 5.04 0.26
CA ALA A 145 13.67 6.31 0.07
C ALA A 145 15.19 6.15 0.20
N GLY A 146 15.68 5.40 1.19
CA GLY A 146 17.10 5.36 1.54
C GLY A 146 17.93 4.24 0.88
N ILE A 147 17.31 3.09 0.52
CA ILE A 147 18.05 1.92 0.00
C ILE A 147 17.96 1.79 -1.53
N LEU A 148 16.88 2.26 -2.15
CA LEU A 148 16.65 2.13 -3.60
C LEU A 148 17.09 3.35 -4.45
N GLY A 149 17.32 4.50 -3.84
CA GLY A 149 18.08 5.63 -4.42
C GLY A 149 17.68 6.05 -5.84
N GLY A 150 16.42 6.41 -6.06
CA GLY A 150 15.89 7.03 -7.30
C GLY A 150 15.85 6.14 -8.55
N ASN A 151 16.71 5.13 -8.66
CA ASN A 151 17.00 4.39 -9.90
C ASN A 151 16.30 3.02 -10.00
N LEU A 152 15.39 2.72 -9.06
CA LEU A 152 14.66 1.46 -8.95
C LEU A 152 13.29 1.70 -8.31
N SER A 153 12.26 1.97 -9.12
CA SER A 153 10.87 1.92 -8.63
C SER A 153 10.57 0.49 -8.15
N PRO A 154 10.10 0.29 -6.90
CA PRO A 154 9.90 -1.05 -6.37
C PRO A 154 8.62 -1.73 -6.86
N VAL A 155 7.78 -1.03 -7.62
CA VAL A 155 6.54 -1.55 -8.22
C VAL A 155 6.44 -1.09 -9.69
N ALA A 156 7.52 -1.27 -10.44
CA ALA A 156 7.50 -1.22 -11.90
C ALA A 156 6.81 -2.50 -12.43
N TYR A 157 5.58 -2.36 -12.94
CA TYR A 157 4.85 -3.39 -13.70
C TYR A 157 4.81 -3.07 -15.21
N ASP A 158 5.36 -1.91 -15.59
CA ASP A 158 5.77 -1.58 -16.95
C ASP A 158 6.92 -2.50 -17.38
N GLY A 159 6.69 -3.29 -18.43
CA GLY A 159 7.68 -4.23 -18.97
C GLY A 159 8.88 -3.57 -19.67
N ASN A 160 8.86 -2.25 -19.80
CA ASN A 160 9.80 -1.44 -20.58
C ASN A 160 11.25 -1.49 -20.07
N GLY A 161 11.50 -2.10 -18.91
CA GLY A 161 12.82 -2.41 -18.39
C GLY A 161 13.57 -3.48 -19.21
N ALA A 162 14.00 -3.14 -20.42
CA ALA A 162 14.77 -3.98 -21.36
C ALA A 162 16.19 -4.40 -20.87
N GLY A 163 16.48 -4.24 -19.57
CA GLY A 163 17.72 -4.61 -18.91
C GLY A 163 17.63 -5.94 -18.16
N GLY A 164 18.71 -6.72 -18.19
CA GLY A 164 18.81 -8.01 -17.49
C GLY A 164 18.67 -7.92 -15.97
N ILE A 165 18.56 -9.08 -15.30
CA ILE A 165 18.33 -9.18 -13.85
C ILE A 165 19.47 -8.51 -13.08
N ARG A 166 19.22 -7.31 -12.53
CA ARG A 166 20.11 -6.65 -11.57
C ARG A 166 20.09 -7.43 -10.25
N TRP A 167 21.18 -8.12 -9.95
CA TRP A 167 21.35 -8.92 -8.73
C TRP A 167 21.12 -8.11 -7.44
N SER A 168 21.44 -6.82 -7.43
CA SER A 168 21.15 -5.92 -6.31
C SER A 168 19.64 -5.79 -6.05
N SER A 169 18.85 -5.49 -7.08
CA SER A 169 17.39 -5.38 -7.00
C SER A 169 16.75 -6.68 -6.53
N LEU A 170 17.23 -7.83 -7.05
CA LEU A 170 16.77 -9.15 -6.62
C LEU A 170 17.09 -9.40 -5.14
N LEU A 171 18.35 -9.23 -4.71
CA LEU A 171 18.75 -9.47 -3.32
C LEU A 171 18.07 -8.51 -2.34
N VAL A 172 17.80 -7.26 -2.72
CA VAL A 172 17.09 -6.30 -1.87
C VAL A 172 15.60 -6.66 -1.77
N LEU A 173 14.89 -6.78 -2.89
CA LEU A 173 13.42 -6.92 -2.91
C LEU A 173 12.94 -8.33 -2.57
N VAL A 174 13.68 -9.37 -2.98
CA VAL A 174 13.29 -10.78 -2.77
C VAL A 174 13.82 -11.34 -1.45
N VAL A 175 14.96 -10.84 -0.95
CA VAL A 175 15.63 -11.42 0.24
C VAL A 175 15.72 -10.43 1.40
N LEU A 176 16.37 -9.27 1.26
CA LEU A 176 16.59 -8.37 2.39
C LEU A 176 15.31 -7.78 2.96
N VAL A 177 14.48 -7.15 2.12
CA VAL A 177 13.21 -6.54 2.54
C VAL A 177 12.28 -7.58 3.19
N PRO A 178 12.01 -8.76 2.59
CA PRO A 178 11.07 -9.72 3.18
C PRO A 178 11.57 -10.34 4.50
N LEU A 179 12.89 -10.58 4.64
CA LEU A 179 13.49 -11.06 5.89
C LEU A 179 13.35 -10.02 7.01
N VAL A 180 13.66 -8.75 6.74
CA VAL A 180 13.57 -7.68 7.74
C VAL A 180 12.10 -7.38 8.08
N SER A 181 11.21 -7.29 7.08
CA SER A 181 9.77 -7.11 7.30
C SER A 181 9.20 -8.19 8.22
N GLU A 182 9.55 -9.47 8.01
CA GLU A 182 9.05 -10.57 8.86
C GLU A 182 9.59 -10.52 10.30
N LEU A 183 10.84 -10.10 10.51
CA LEU A 183 11.38 -9.87 11.86
C LEU A 183 10.66 -8.71 12.57
N LEU A 184 10.35 -7.63 11.84
CA LEU A 184 9.63 -6.46 12.38
C LEU A 184 8.18 -6.79 12.78
N LYS A 185 7.46 -7.55 11.95
CA LYS A 185 6.07 -8.00 12.24
C LYS A 185 5.94 -8.69 13.60
N GLN A 186 6.97 -9.42 14.03
CA GLN A 186 6.93 -10.25 15.24
C GLN A 186 7.17 -9.45 16.53
N ILE A 187 7.78 -8.26 16.49
CA ILE A 187 8.18 -7.52 17.70
C ILE A 187 7.00 -7.28 18.65
N GLY A 188 5.89 -6.74 18.13
CA GLY A 188 4.67 -6.49 18.89
C GLY A 188 4.03 -7.76 19.46
N PRO A 189 3.72 -8.77 18.62
CA PRO A 189 3.20 -10.06 19.05
C PRO A 189 4.04 -10.79 20.10
N LEU A 190 5.37 -10.80 20.00
CA LEU A 190 6.26 -11.46 20.98
C LEU A 190 6.24 -10.76 22.35
N VAL A 191 6.13 -9.42 22.37
CA VAL A 191 5.98 -8.61 23.60
C VAL A 191 4.60 -8.79 24.25
N LEU A 192 3.59 -9.27 23.50
CA LEU A 192 2.30 -9.68 24.04
C LEU A 192 2.31 -11.14 24.50
N ALA A 193 2.81 -12.07 23.67
CA ALA A 193 2.88 -13.51 23.96
C ALA A 193 3.79 -13.88 25.15
N SER A 194 4.71 -13.00 25.55
CA SER A 194 5.51 -13.16 26.78
C SER A 194 4.77 -12.76 28.07
N ARG A 195 3.52 -12.28 27.98
CA ARG A 195 2.72 -11.89 29.16
C ARG A 195 1.98 -13.10 29.75
N PRO A 196 1.93 -13.29 31.08
CA PRO A 196 1.20 -14.39 31.72
C PRO A 196 -0.32 -14.46 31.45
N ALA A 197 -0.93 -13.43 30.87
CA ALA A 197 -2.35 -13.42 30.46
C ALA A 197 -2.58 -14.00 29.05
N PHE A 198 -1.51 -14.25 28.29
CA PHE A 198 -1.55 -14.65 26.88
C PHE A 198 -0.66 -15.89 26.64
N ASP A 199 -0.85 -16.91 27.46
CA ASP A 199 0.03 -18.06 27.65
C ASP A 199 -0.43 -19.35 26.92
N ASP A 200 -1.15 -19.18 25.80
CA ASP A 200 -1.71 -20.24 24.93
C ASP A 200 -1.25 -20.01 23.47
N MET A 201 -1.03 -21.10 22.72
CA MET A 201 -0.65 -21.07 21.31
C MET A 201 -1.59 -20.22 20.45
N ILE A 202 -2.89 -20.24 20.77
CA ILE A 202 -3.93 -19.53 20.02
C ILE A 202 -3.78 -18.01 20.19
N ASP A 203 -3.32 -17.53 21.35
CA ASP A 203 -3.02 -16.10 21.54
C ASP A 203 -1.85 -15.67 20.66
N GLY A 204 -0.73 -16.41 20.70
CA GLY A 204 0.43 -16.15 19.85
C GLY A 204 0.07 -16.15 18.36
N LEU A 205 -0.73 -17.13 17.92
CA LEU A 205 -1.25 -17.16 16.55
C LEU A 205 -2.05 -15.90 16.21
N THR A 206 -3.04 -15.55 17.04
CA THR A 206 -3.95 -14.43 16.73
C THR A 206 -3.22 -13.07 16.75
N PHE A 207 -2.22 -12.89 17.61
CA PHE A 207 -1.36 -11.71 17.57
C PHE A 207 -0.50 -11.67 16.30
N GLY A 208 0.09 -12.81 15.90
CA GLY A 208 0.90 -12.91 14.69
C GLY A 208 0.09 -12.64 13.41
N VAL A 209 -1.13 -13.20 13.32
CA VAL A 209 -2.06 -12.92 12.20
C VAL A 209 -2.46 -11.45 12.16
N ALA A 210 -2.82 -10.86 13.31
CA ALA A 210 -3.20 -9.45 13.40
C ALA A 210 -2.06 -8.52 12.99
N ALA A 211 -0.84 -8.76 13.47
CA ALA A 211 0.34 -7.98 13.13
C ALA A 211 0.75 -8.14 11.65
N GLY A 212 0.75 -9.36 11.11
CA GLY A 212 1.08 -9.60 9.71
C GLY A 212 0.08 -8.94 8.75
N ALA A 213 -1.22 -8.99 9.06
CA ALA A 213 -2.24 -8.28 8.29
C ALA A 213 -2.13 -6.76 8.41
N ALA A 214 -1.87 -6.22 9.61
CA ALA A 214 -1.66 -4.79 9.82
C ALA A 214 -0.41 -4.26 9.11
N TYR A 215 0.67 -5.03 9.12
CA TYR A 215 1.90 -4.73 8.38
C TYR A 215 1.65 -4.72 6.88
N ALA A 216 0.92 -5.72 6.35
CA ALA A 216 0.55 -5.78 4.94
C ALA A 216 -0.26 -4.55 4.51
N ALA A 217 -1.21 -4.12 5.34
CA ALA A 217 -2.04 -2.93 5.11
C ALA A 217 -1.21 -1.64 5.07
N ALA A 218 -0.39 -1.40 6.10
CA ALA A 218 0.44 -0.21 6.22
C ALA A 218 1.52 -0.12 5.13
N GLU A 219 2.19 -1.23 4.80
CA GLU A 219 3.13 -1.30 3.68
C GLU A 219 2.41 -1.05 2.34
N THR A 220 1.20 -1.59 2.14
CA THR A 220 0.39 -1.29 0.93
C THR A 220 0.06 0.20 0.81
N ILE A 221 -0.30 0.87 1.89
CA ILE A 221 -0.59 2.31 1.89
C ILE A 221 0.68 3.11 1.56
N VAL A 222 1.83 2.82 2.20
CA VAL A 222 3.06 3.60 1.99
C VAL A 222 3.70 3.34 0.62
N VAL A 223 3.62 2.12 0.08
CA VAL A 223 4.10 1.81 -1.28
C VAL A 223 3.24 2.48 -2.35
N ASN A 224 1.91 2.45 -2.22
CA ASN A 224 1.00 3.05 -3.21
C ASN A 224 0.80 4.56 -3.04
N ARG A 225 1.65 5.24 -2.25
CA ARG A 225 1.49 6.68 -1.93
C ARG A 225 1.45 7.59 -3.17
N GLY A 226 2.07 7.19 -4.28
CA GLY A 226 1.99 7.92 -5.55
C GLY A 226 0.56 8.01 -6.10
N LEU A 227 -0.26 6.97 -5.88
CA LEU A 227 -1.70 6.96 -6.22
C LEU A 227 -2.55 7.84 -5.30
N PHE A 228 -1.93 8.51 -4.31
CA PHE A 228 -2.56 9.50 -3.43
C PHE A 228 -2.06 10.92 -3.71
N SER A 229 -0.97 11.10 -4.48
CA SER A 229 -0.50 12.42 -4.93
C SER A 229 -1.03 12.77 -6.33
N SER A 230 -1.25 11.79 -7.21
CA SER A 230 -1.95 12.02 -8.49
C SER A 230 -3.45 11.81 -8.34
N PHE A 231 -4.23 12.89 -8.49
CA PHE A 231 -5.69 12.82 -8.45
C PHE A 231 -6.25 12.30 -9.76
N GLY A 232 -6.82 11.10 -9.73
CA GLY A 232 -7.52 10.53 -10.88
C GLY A 232 -8.61 9.56 -10.46
N HIS A 233 -9.84 9.84 -10.91
CA HIS A 233 -10.65 8.78 -11.48
C HIS A 233 -9.96 8.42 -12.80
N VAL A 234 -9.43 7.20 -12.94
CA VAL A 234 -8.84 6.79 -14.21
C VAL A 234 -9.98 6.48 -15.18
N ASP A 235 -10.23 7.38 -16.12
CA ASP A 235 -11.10 7.11 -17.26
C ASP A 235 -10.53 5.93 -18.07
N SER A 236 -11.36 4.92 -18.34
CA SER A 236 -10.96 3.65 -18.97
C SER A 236 -9.79 2.91 -18.27
N PRO A 237 -9.97 2.43 -17.02
CA PRO A 237 -8.96 1.62 -16.35
C PRO A 237 -8.90 0.20 -16.93
N ASP A 238 -7.70 -0.42 -17.06
CA ASP A 238 -7.61 -1.88 -17.24
C ASP A 238 -8.12 -2.57 -15.96
N ALA A 239 -9.42 -2.87 -15.96
CA ALA A 239 -10.08 -3.53 -14.86
C ALA A 239 -9.46 -4.90 -14.55
N GLY A 240 -8.86 -5.60 -15.51
CA GLY A 240 -8.17 -6.87 -15.29
C GLY A 240 -6.89 -6.69 -14.46
N PHE A 241 -6.09 -5.68 -14.80
CA PHE A 241 -4.87 -5.32 -14.08
C PHE A 241 -5.19 -4.78 -12.69
N TRP A 242 -6.04 -3.76 -12.59
CA TRP A 242 -6.36 -3.10 -11.32
C TRP A 242 -7.09 -4.02 -10.34
N VAL A 243 -8.08 -4.81 -10.79
CA VAL A 243 -8.73 -5.80 -9.90
C VAL A 243 -7.74 -6.88 -9.44
N SER A 244 -6.77 -7.27 -10.27
CA SER A 244 -5.74 -8.23 -9.85
C SER A 244 -4.81 -7.67 -8.77
N LEU A 245 -4.36 -6.41 -8.92
CA LEU A 245 -3.57 -5.72 -7.87
C LEU A 245 -4.40 -5.52 -6.59
N ILE A 246 -5.66 -5.13 -6.71
CA ILE A 246 -6.57 -4.90 -5.57
C ILE A 246 -6.87 -6.20 -4.83
N LEU A 247 -7.10 -7.33 -5.52
CA LEU A 247 -7.26 -8.64 -4.88
C LEU A 247 -5.97 -9.11 -4.20
N SER A 248 -4.81 -8.83 -4.81
CA SER A 248 -3.51 -9.13 -4.22
C SER A 248 -3.29 -8.34 -2.92
N ALA A 249 -3.62 -7.04 -2.92
CA ALA A 249 -3.51 -6.14 -1.78
C ALA A 249 -4.54 -6.40 -0.67
N ALA A 250 -5.81 -6.66 -1.03
CA ALA A 250 -6.93 -6.82 -0.09
C ALA A 250 -6.95 -8.20 0.58
N VAL A 251 -6.57 -9.25 -0.16
CA VAL A 251 -6.77 -10.64 0.26
C VAL A 251 -5.43 -11.35 0.39
N VAL A 252 -4.69 -11.48 -0.70
CA VAL A 252 -3.55 -12.41 -0.76
C VAL A 252 -2.42 -11.99 0.18
N LYS A 253 -1.94 -10.74 0.08
CA LYS A 253 -0.81 -10.24 0.87
C LYS A 253 -1.09 -10.24 2.38
N PRO A 254 -2.25 -9.77 2.89
CA PRO A 254 -2.62 -9.92 4.31
C PRO A 254 -2.68 -11.37 4.78
N ILE A 255 -3.13 -12.32 3.95
CA ILE A 255 -3.16 -13.75 4.31
C ILE A 255 -1.74 -14.32 4.38
N VAL A 256 -0.87 -14.02 3.40
CA VAL A 256 0.52 -14.51 3.40
C VAL A 256 1.27 -13.99 4.62
N TYR A 257 1.26 -12.67 4.86
CA TYR A 257 1.96 -12.09 6.01
C TYR A 257 1.33 -12.56 7.33
N GLY A 258 0.00 -12.54 7.45
CA GLY A 258 -0.71 -12.95 8.65
C GLY A 258 -0.47 -14.43 9.00
N ALA A 259 -0.55 -15.34 8.03
CA ALA A 259 -0.31 -16.76 8.27
C ALA A 259 1.16 -17.07 8.56
N ALA A 260 2.11 -16.41 7.88
CA ALA A 260 3.55 -16.59 8.13
C ALA A 260 3.93 -16.12 9.55
N THR A 261 3.63 -14.86 9.90
CA THR A 261 3.89 -14.33 11.25
C THR A 261 3.09 -15.10 12.30
N GLY A 262 1.86 -15.51 11.98
CA GLY A 262 1.02 -16.37 12.82
C GLY A 262 1.68 -17.71 13.18
N ILE A 263 2.27 -18.41 12.21
CA ILE A 263 3.00 -19.67 12.42
C ILE A 263 4.22 -19.45 13.34
N ALA A 264 5.01 -18.39 13.10
CA ALA A 264 6.18 -18.10 13.91
C ALA A 264 5.82 -17.77 15.38
N VAL A 265 4.86 -16.87 15.61
CA VAL A 265 4.47 -16.45 16.97
C VAL A 265 3.68 -17.54 17.70
N ALA A 266 2.86 -18.35 17.02
CA ALA A 266 2.26 -19.55 17.61
C ALA A 266 3.34 -20.50 18.17
N SER A 267 4.42 -20.72 17.42
CA SER A 267 5.56 -21.55 17.85
C SER A 267 6.47 -20.91 18.91
N TYR A 268 6.26 -19.63 19.26
CA TYR A 268 6.82 -18.97 20.45
C TYR A 268 5.93 -19.16 21.69
N SER A 269 4.61 -19.05 21.53
CA SER A 269 3.64 -19.29 22.62
C SER A 269 3.60 -20.75 23.06
N GLY A 270 3.90 -21.71 22.18
CA GLY A 270 4.01 -23.11 22.57
C GLY A 270 2.68 -23.81 22.82
N LEU A 271 2.72 -25.11 23.15
CA LEU A 271 1.53 -25.99 23.19
C LEU A 271 0.83 -26.07 24.56
N GLY A 272 1.56 -25.76 25.63
CA GLY A 272 1.15 -25.98 27.02
C GLY A 272 0.49 -24.76 27.67
N ALA A 273 0.67 -24.65 28.98
CA ALA A 273 0.39 -23.42 29.73
C ALA A 273 1.72 -22.74 30.08
N GLY A 274 1.92 -21.52 29.59
CA GLY A 274 3.21 -20.82 29.65
C GLY A 274 3.97 -20.90 28.32
N TYR A 275 4.62 -19.78 27.95
CA TYR A 275 5.25 -19.64 26.64
C TYR A 275 6.53 -20.50 26.49
N ASP A 276 6.67 -21.17 25.33
CA ASP A 276 7.87 -21.92 24.98
C ASP A 276 9.10 -21.00 24.81
N GLY A 277 8.87 -19.82 24.22
CA GLY A 277 9.90 -18.79 24.00
C GLY A 277 10.82 -19.12 22.82
N PHE A 278 12.09 -18.70 22.91
CA PHE A 278 13.12 -18.89 21.87
C PHE A 278 13.66 -20.34 21.83
N ARG A 279 12.77 -21.33 21.71
CA ARG A 279 13.09 -22.76 21.54
C ARG A 279 13.25 -23.13 20.06
N PRO A 280 13.76 -24.34 19.74
CA PRO A 280 13.86 -24.81 18.34
C PRO A 280 12.53 -24.82 17.57
N ALA A 281 11.40 -24.94 18.26
CA ALA A 281 10.06 -24.79 17.68
C ALA A 281 9.86 -23.39 17.07
N TYR A 282 10.12 -22.32 17.83
CA TYR A 282 10.10 -20.94 17.34
C TYR A 282 11.04 -20.74 16.14
N PHE A 283 12.30 -21.18 16.23
CA PHE A 283 13.24 -21.00 15.12
C PHE A 283 12.82 -21.75 13.86
N ARG A 284 12.14 -22.91 13.98
CA ARG A 284 11.54 -23.62 12.85
C ARG A 284 10.37 -22.83 12.24
N GLY A 285 9.45 -22.31 13.06
CA GLY A 285 8.33 -21.48 12.60
C GLY A 285 8.81 -20.16 11.96
N LEU A 286 9.84 -19.54 12.52
CA LEU A 286 10.51 -18.37 11.98
C LEU A 286 11.13 -18.65 10.61
N VAL A 287 11.91 -19.73 10.45
CA VAL A 287 12.50 -20.10 9.15
C VAL A 287 11.41 -20.40 8.11
N GLU A 288 10.31 -21.04 8.52
CA GLU A 288 9.15 -21.31 7.67
C GLU A 288 8.46 -20.01 7.21
N ALA A 289 8.26 -19.05 8.12
CA ALA A 289 7.70 -17.73 7.83
C ALA A 289 8.60 -16.90 6.91
N LEU A 290 9.91 -16.84 7.20
CA LEU A 290 10.91 -16.14 6.39
C LEU A 290 10.96 -16.72 4.97
N ALA A 291 11.02 -18.05 4.83
CA ALA A 291 11.00 -18.72 3.54
C ALA A 291 9.72 -18.43 2.74
N ALA A 292 8.55 -18.45 3.40
CA ALA A 292 7.28 -18.16 2.73
C ALA A 292 7.18 -16.72 2.21
N ASN A 293 7.68 -15.74 2.98
CA ASN A 293 7.75 -14.34 2.53
C ASN A 293 8.70 -14.15 1.34
N VAL A 294 9.89 -14.79 1.38
CA VAL A 294 10.86 -14.77 0.27
C VAL A 294 10.26 -15.44 -0.98
N VAL A 295 9.58 -16.59 -0.85
CA VAL A 295 8.93 -17.30 -1.97
C VAL A 295 7.76 -16.50 -2.56
N PHE A 296 6.98 -15.83 -1.72
CA PHE A 296 5.92 -14.90 -2.16
C PHE A 296 6.51 -13.76 -3.01
N GLN A 297 7.49 -13.04 -2.46
CA GLN A 297 8.09 -11.86 -3.10
C GLN A 297 8.94 -12.21 -4.32
N ALA A 298 9.56 -13.40 -4.35
CA ALA A 298 10.25 -13.92 -5.53
C ALA A 298 9.29 -14.04 -6.72
N GLY A 299 8.12 -14.67 -6.54
CA GLY A 299 7.16 -14.83 -7.62
C GLY A 299 6.48 -13.53 -8.03
N LEU A 300 6.28 -12.56 -7.12
CA LEU A 300 5.84 -11.22 -7.52
C LEU A 300 6.92 -10.50 -8.37
N PHE A 301 8.19 -10.56 -7.96
CA PHE A 301 9.32 -9.97 -8.70
C PHE A 301 9.54 -10.60 -10.09
N PHE A 302 9.20 -11.88 -10.28
CA PHE A 302 9.21 -12.52 -11.60
C PHE A 302 7.92 -12.26 -12.40
N ALA A 303 6.75 -12.19 -11.74
CA ALA A 303 5.49 -11.85 -12.38
C ALA A 303 5.49 -10.40 -12.91
N SER A 304 6.15 -9.46 -12.24
CA SER A 304 6.31 -8.08 -12.73
C SER A 304 7.22 -7.95 -13.96
N ARG A 305 7.72 -9.06 -14.51
CA ARG A 305 8.44 -9.11 -15.81
C ARG A 305 7.56 -9.57 -16.97
N LEU A 306 6.27 -9.80 -16.72
CA LEU A 306 5.27 -10.07 -17.73
C LEU A 306 4.41 -8.81 -17.87
N GLU A 307 4.27 -8.31 -19.09
CA GLU A 307 3.64 -7.02 -19.37
C GLU A 307 2.15 -6.97 -18.97
N GLY A 308 1.75 -5.81 -18.43
CA GLY A 308 0.37 -5.41 -18.18
C GLY A 308 -0.44 -6.41 -17.35
N THR A 309 -1.68 -6.66 -17.80
CA THR A 309 -2.65 -7.56 -17.16
C THR A 309 -2.07 -8.94 -16.83
N THR A 310 -1.18 -9.46 -17.69
CA THR A 310 -0.60 -10.81 -17.55
C THR A 310 0.26 -10.92 -16.30
N GLY A 311 1.12 -9.94 -16.03
CA GLY A 311 1.95 -9.93 -14.82
C GLY A 311 1.13 -9.83 -13.54
N ALA A 312 0.12 -8.96 -13.53
CA ALA A 312 -0.77 -8.81 -12.37
C ALA A 312 -1.56 -10.10 -12.07
N VAL A 313 -2.09 -10.78 -13.11
CA VAL A 313 -2.82 -12.05 -12.95
C VAL A 313 -1.90 -13.19 -12.51
N VAL A 314 -0.69 -13.31 -13.10
CA VAL A 314 0.28 -14.36 -12.71
C VAL A 314 0.77 -14.12 -11.27
N GLY A 315 1.02 -12.87 -10.88
CA GLY A 315 1.40 -12.50 -9.51
C GLY A 315 0.28 -12.80 -8.50
N LEU A 316 -0.97 -12.50 -8.85
CA LEU A 316 -2.15 -12.84 -8.04
C LEU A 316 -2.27 -14.36 -7.86
N VAL A 317 -2.17 -15.14 -8.94
CA VAL A 317 -2.28 -16.61 -8.90
C VAL A 317 -1.14 -17.23 -8.10
N TRP A 318 0.11 -16.78 -8.30
CA TRP A 318 1.25 -17.23 -7.49
C TRP A 318 1.04 -16.94 -6.01
N GLY A 319 0.69 -15.69 -5.68
CA GLY A 319 0.43 -15.29 -4.32
C GLY A 319 -0.71 -16.09 -3.67
N ALA A 320 -1.78 -16.35 -4.42
CA ALA A 320 -2.91 -17.16 -3.96
C ALA A 320 -2.50 -18.62 -3.69
N LEU A 321 -1.57 -19.20 -4.47
CA LEU A 321 -1.02 -20.53 -4.21
C LEU A 321 -0.17 -20.54 -2.92
N VAL A 322 0.68 -19.53 -2.70
CA VAL A 322 1.45 -19.40 -1.44
C VAL A 322 0.52 -19.19 -0.24
N ALA A 323 -0.50 -18.34 -0.38
CA ALA A 323 -1.53 -18.13 0.64
C ALA A 323 -2.30 -19.43 0.96
N ALA A 324 -2.68 -20.20 -0.05
CA ALA A 324 -3.37 -21.48 0.14
C ALA A 324 -2.49 -22.52 0.84
N ALA A 325 -1.21 -22.62 0.47
CA ALA A 325 -0.25 -23.48 1.14
C ALA A 325 -0.06 -23.10 2.62
N LEU A 326 0.09 -21.80 2.92
CA LEU A 326 0.20 -21.29 4.30
C LEU A 326 -1.08 -21.54 5.13
N VAL A 327 -2.26 -21.35 4.54
CA VAL A 327 -3.55 -21.60 5.22
C VAL A 327 -3.73 -23.08 5.55
N VAL A 328 -3.40 -23.99 4.62
CA VAL A 328 -3.42 -25.44 4.88
C VAL A 328 -2.34 -25.83 5.91
N ARG A 329 -1.15 -25.22 5.85
CA ARG A 329 -0.08 -25.45 6.82
C ARG A 329 -0.45 -25.00 8.23
N LEU A 330 -1.11 -23.86 8.37
CA LEU A 330 -1.65 -23.36 9.64
C LEU A 330 -2.72 -24.30 10.21
N ARG A 331 -3.60 -24.86 9.37
CA ARG A 331 -4.56 -25.89 9.80
C ARG A 331 -3.88 -27.13 10.37
N TYR A 332 -2.82 -27.62 9.74
CA TYR A 332 -2.04 -28.73 10.30
C TYR A 332 -1.40 -28.36 11.64
N LEU A 333 -0.83 -27.15 11.77
CA LEU A 333 -0.25 -26.67 13.03
C LEU A 333 -1.30 -26.65 14.15
N LEU A 334 -2.46 -26.00 13.91
CA LEU A 334 -3.58 -25.96 14.86
C LEU A 334 -4.14 -27.35 15.21
N HIS A 335 -4.27 -28.23 14.22
CA HIS A 335 -4.78 -29.59 14.40
C HIS A 335 -3.87 -30.45 15.27
N PHE A 336 -2.57 -30.49 14.96
CA PHE A 336 -1.62 -31.26 15.76
C PHE A 336 -1.45 -30.67 17.16
N ALA A 337 -1.41 -29.34 17.31
CA ALA A 337 -1.26 -28.69 18.62
C ALA A 337 -2.35 -29.08 19.64
N VAL A 338 -3.63 -29.07 19.25
CA VAL A 338 -4.72 -29.44 20.18
C VAL A 338 -4.81 -30.95 20.43
N LEU A 339 -4.24 -31.79 19.55
CA LEU A 339 -4.13 -33.23 19.77
C LEU A 339 -2.93 -33.55 20.68
N GLU A 340 -1.76 -32.98 20.40
CA GLU A 340 -0.52 -33.18 21.17
C GLU A 340 -0.69 -32.72 22.62
N ALA A 341 -1.28 -31.53 22.84
CA ALA A 341 -1.52 -31.01 24.18
C ALA A 341 -2.67 -31.74 24.94
N ALA A 342 -3.49 -32.53 24.25
CA ALA A 342 -4.46 -33.44 24.88
C ALA A 342 -3.82 -34.80 25.19
N LEU A 343 -2.93 -35.29 24.32
CA LEU A 343 -2.12 -36.48 24.55
C LEU A 343 -1.16 -36.27 25.74
N GLU A 344 -0.50 -35.12 25.86
CA GLU A 344 0.35 -34.77 27.01
C GLU A 344 -0.42 -34.85 28.34
N ALA A 345 -1.63 -34.27 28.40
CA ALA A 345 -2.52 -34.38 29.55
C ALA A 345 -2.86 -35.86 29.86
N SER A 346 -3.24 -36.63 28.83
CA SER A 346 -3.59 -38.05 29.00
C SER A 346 -2.42 -38.93 29.49
N VAL A 347 -1.20 -38.63 29.06
CA VAL A 347 0.02 -39.40 29.41
C VAL A 347 0.55 -39.00 30.79
N THR A 348 0.43 -37.72 31.17
CA THR A 348 0.80 -37.25 32.52
C THR A 348 -0.22 -37.62 33.59
N GLY A 349 -1.43 -38.05 33.20
CA GLY A 349 -2.54 -38.33 34.11
C GLY A 349 -3.12 -37.07 34.75
N ALA A 350 -2.83 -35.89 34.19
CA ALA A 350 -3.38 -34.62 34.62
C ALA A 350 -4.57 -34.22 33.73
N GLU A 351 -5.62 -33.68 34.33
CA GLU A 351 -6.66 -33.00 33.54
C GLU A 351 -6.04 -31.76 32.86
N GLY A 352 -6.30 -31.58 31.56
CA GLY A 352 -5.80 -30.43 30.82
C GLY A 352 -6.38 -29.12 31.37
N ARG A 353 -5.64 -28.00 31.25
CA ARG A 353 -6.07 -26.67 31.70
C ARG A 353 -7.42 -26.19 31.11
N ASP A 354 -7.83 -26.75 29.98
CA ASP A 354 -9.11 -26.49 29.31
C ASP A 354 -10.00 -27.74 29.24
N ALA A 355 -9.81 -28.69 30.18
CA ALA A 355 -10.75 -29.78 30.38
C ALA A 355 -12.10 -29.25 30.90
N ALA A 356 -13.15 -30.04 30.71
CA ALA A 356 -14.50 -29.71 31.15
C ALA A 356 -14.76 -30.15 32.60
N HIS A 357 -15.37 -29.26 33.39
CA HIS A 357 -15.79 -29.45 34.78
C HIS A 357 -17.24 -28.98 34.95
N GLY A 358 -17.94 -29.48 35.97
CA GLY A 358 -19.34 -29.08 36.26
C GLY A 358 -20.29 -29.21 35.06
N THR A 359 -21.19 -28.24 34.90
CA THR A 359 -22.14 -28.13 33.77
C THR A 359 -21.50 -27.47 32.53
N ALA A 360 -20.40 -28.06 32.04
CA ALA A 360 -19.72 -27.63 30.82
C ALA A 360 -20.46 -28.05 29.53
N TYR A 361 -20.41 -27.19 28.50
CA TYR A 361 -21.08 -27.39 27.21
C TYR A 361 -20.14 -27.14 26.02
N CYS A 362 -20.38 -27.81 24.89
CA CYS A 362 -19.61 -27.64 23.67
C CYS A 362 -20.03 -26.38 22.89
N ALA A 363 -19.10 -25.44 22.67
CA ALA A 363 -19.34 -24.19 21.94
C ALA A 363 -19.79 -24.36 20.46
N ALA A 364 -19.61 -25.55 19.87
CA ALA A 364 -19.88 -25.82 18.45
C ALA A 364 -21.15 -26.66 18.20
N CYS A 365 -21.71 -27.33 19.20
CA CYS A 365 -22.93 -28.14 19.05
C CYS A 365 -23.85 -28.15 20.28
N GLU A 366 -23.55 -27.36 21.31
CA GLU A 366 -24.31 -27.16 22.56
C GLU A 366 -24.56 -28.42 23.41
N MET A 367 -24.08 -29.59 22.97
CA MET A 367 -24.11 -30.82 23.77
C MET A 367 -23.26 -30.69 25.04
N PRO A 368 -23.70 -31.27 26.18
CA PRO A 368 -22.92 -31.29 27.41
C PRO A 368 -21.60 -32.05 27.22
N LEU A 369 -20.59 -31.61 27.95
CA LEU A 369 -19.26 -32.24 28.00
C LEU A 369 -19.18 -33.19 29.20
N LEU A 370 -18.28 -34.18 29.13
CA LEU A 370 -17.98 -35.07 30.26
C LEU A 370 -16.90 -34.43 31.15
N HIS A 371 -16.93 -34.73 32.44
CA HIS A 371 -15.87 -34.30 33.36
C HIS A 371 -14.48 -34.76 32.87
N GLY A 372 -13.49 -33.87 32.87
CA GLY A 372 -12.14 -34.13 32.38
C GLY A 372 -11.99 -34.17 30.86
N ALA A 373 -13.05 -33.93 30.07
CA ALA A 373 -12.99 -34.08 28.61
C ALA A 373 -12.24 -32.93 27.91
N GLY A 374 -11.32 -33.27 27.01
CA GLY A 374 -10.66 -32.35 26.08
C GLY A 374 -11.38 -32.21 24.73
N PHE A 375 -12.29 -33.12 24.40
CA PHE A 375 -13.08 -33.13 23.17
C PHE A 375 -14.56 -33.44 23.41
N CYS A 376 -15.46 -32.86 22.61
CA CYS A 376 -16.87 -33.21 22.64
C CYS A 376 -17.13 -34.58 21.99
N VAL A 377 -17.72 -35.52 22.73
CA VAL A 377 -18.04 -36.89 22.26
C VAL A 377 -19.04 -36.96 21.10
N ALA A 378 -19.82 -35.90 20.88
CA ALA A 378 -20.84 -35.83 19.83
C ALA A 378 -20.29 -35.26 18.50
N CYS A 379 -19.74 -34.05 18.53
CA CYS A 379 -19.24 -33.39 17.30
C CYS A 379 -17.73 -33.58 17.07
N GLY A 380 -16.93 -33.83 18.11
CA GLY A 380 -15.47 -33.96 18.02
C GLY A 380 -14.68 -32.67 18.16
N THR A 381 -15.30 -31.53 18.43
CA THR A 381 -14.59 -30.24 18.62
C THR A 381 -13.78 -30.27 19.92
N SER A 382 -12.52 -29.82 19.85
CA SER A 382 -11.69 -29.62 21.05
C SER A 382 -12.27 -28.52 21.95
N VAL A 383 -12.24 -28.71 23.26
CA VAL A 383 -12.68 -27.67 24.22
C VAL A 383 -11.77 -26.42 24.16
N ARG A 384 -10.50 -26.59 23.74
CA ARG A 384 -9.59 -25.45 23.44
C ARG A 384 -10.05 -24.58 22.26
N ALA A 385 -10.89 -25.10 21.36
CA ALA A 385 -11.43 -24.34 20.22
C ALA A 385 -12.59 -23.40 20.59
N ALA A 386 -13.07 -23.43 21.84
CA ALA A 386 -14.05 -22.48 22.33
C ALA A 386 -13.40 -21.13 22.73
N SER A 387 -14.19 -20.05 22.70
CA SER A 387 -13.79 -18.71 23.16
C SER A 387 -13.33 -18.73 24.63
N LYS A 388 -12.41 -17.85 25.01
CA LYS A 388 -11.86 -17.81 26.39
C LYS A 388 -12.94 -17.72 27.47
N VAL A 389 -14.01 -16.95 27.25
CA VAL A 389 -15.18 -16.87 28.15
C VAL A 389 -15.84 -18.25 28.34
N THR A 390 -16.01 -19.01 27.26
CA THR A 390 -16.58 -20.36 27.31
C THR A 390 -15.63 -21.36 27.96
N ARG A 391 -14.32 -21.25 27.72
CA ARG A 391 -13.32 -22.09 28.41
C ARG A 391 -13.26 -21.79 29.90
N ALA A 392 -13.25 -20.51 30.28
CA ALA A 392 -13.31 -20.07 31.67
C ALA A 392 -14.58 -20.57 32.38
N ARG A 393 -15.74 -20.57 31.70
CA ARG A 393 -16.98 -21.20 32.21
C ARG A 393 -16.83 -22.71 32.36
N ASN A 394 -16.34 -23.41 31.33
CA ASN A 394 -16.22 -24.86 31.31
C ASN A 394 -15.17 -25.42 32.30
N ARG A 395 -14.28 -24.58 32.86
CA ARG A 395 -13.34 -24.92 33.94
C ARG A 395 -13.95 -24.81 35.36
N LEU A 396 -15.17 -24.29 35.50
CA LEU A 396 -15.82 -24.11 36.80
C LEU A 396 -16.63 -25.35 37.18
N ASP A 397 -16.23 -26.04 38.25
CA ASP A 397 -17.08 -27.04 38.87
C ASP A 397 -18.21 -26.36 39.68
N ASP A 398 -19.34 -26.13 39.03
CA ASP A 398 -20.59 -25.69 39.65
C ASP A 398 -21.43 -26.86 40.22
N THR A 399 -20.90 -28.08 40.21
CA THR A 399 -21.52 -29.29 40.79
C THR A 399 -20.91 -29.72 42.12
N ALA A 400 -19.79 -29.10 42.54
CA ALA A 400 -19.19 -29.31 43.84
C ALA A 400 -20.15 -28.91 44.99
N PRO A 401 -20.22 -29.68 46.10
CA PRO A 401 -21.08 -29.35 47.22
C PRO A 401 -20.62 -28.07 47.94
N GLU A 402 -21.56 -27.20 48.30
CA GLU A 402 -21.30 -25.86 48.88
C GLU A 402 -20.34 -25.85 50.08
N ALA A 403 -20.23 -26.95 50.83
CA ALA A 403 -19.33 -27.10 51.96
C ALA A 403 -17.82 -27.11 51.60
N LEU A 404 -17.46 -27.21 50.32
CA LEU A 404 -16.08 -27.11 49.81
C LEU A 404 -15.87 -25.92 48.84
N ALA A 405 -16.94 -25.22 48.47
CA ALA A 405 -16.88 -24.10 47.54
C ALA A 405 -16.49 -22.80 48.28
N GLU A 406 -15.20 -22.50 48.32
CA GLU A 406 -14.77 -21.12 48.62
C GLU A 406 -15.37 -20.21 47.52
N PRO A 407 -16.10 -19.12 47.87
CA PRO A 407 -17.03 -18.45 46.94
C PRO A 407 -16.35 -17.52 45.93
N VAL A 408 -15.22 -17.96 45.35
CA VAL A 408 -14.59 -17.35 44.18
C VAL A 408 -15.26 -17.87 42.90
N ARG A 409 -16.59 -17.72 42.84
CA ARG A 409 -17.25 -17.57 41.53
C ARG A 409 -16.66 -16.29 40.95
N PRO A 410 -15.86 -16.32 39.87
CA PRO A 410 -15.25 -15.11 39.36
C PRO A 410 -16.36 -14.13 39.00
N THR A 411 -16.31 -12.93 39.57
CA THR A 411 -17.14 -11.82 39.13
C THR A 411 -16.59 -11.29 37.81
N LEU A 412 -16.76 -12.10 36.76
CA LEU A 412 -17.15 -11.59 35.46
C LEU A 412 -18.20 -10.53 35.75
N LYS A 413 -17.84 -9.25 35.56
CA LYS A 413 -18.80 -8.16 35.70
C LYS A 413 -19.99 -8.52 34.83
N ALA A 414 -21.20 -8.51 35.40
CA ALA A 414 -22.42 -8.80 34.66
C ALA A 414 -22.38 -8.01 33.35
N THR A 415 -22.32 -8.75 32.23
CA THR A 415 -21.78 -8.22 30.96
C THR A 415 -22.54 -6.95 30.61
N PRO A 416 -21.83 -5.81 30.41
CA PRO A 416 -22.47 -4.49 30.47
C PRO A 416 -23.67 -4.42 29.55
N ALA A 417 -24.79 -3.92 30.09
CA ALA A 417 -26.12 -4.00 29.48
C ALA A 417 -26.09 -3.48 28.03
N GLY A 418 -26.06 -4.43 27.08
CA GLY A 418 -25.63 -4.17 25.70
C GLY A 418 -25.03 -5.42 25.05
N VAL A 419 -24.30 -6.26 25.79
CA VAL A 419 -23.87 -7.59 25.30
C VAL A 419 -25.04 -8.58 25.37
N ALA A 420 -25.82 -8.62 24.29
CA ALA A 420 -26.98 -9.49 24.14
C ALA A 420 -26.58 -10.94 23.78
N PRO A 421 -27.47 -11.93 23.98
CA PRO A 421 -27.37 -13.24 23.34
C PRO A 421 -27.23 -13.08 21.82
N GLN A 422 -26.41 -13.92 21.17
CA GLN A 422 -26.05 -13.81 19.74
C GLN A 422 -27.21 -14.21 18.80
N ASP A 423 -28.21 -13.33 18.72
CA ASP A 423 -29.33 -13.37 17.78
C ASP A 423 -28.86 -12.82 16.40
N GLY A 424 -29.35 -13.39 15.30
CA GLY A 424 -28.80 -13.18 13.94
C GLY A 424 -28.80 -11.73 13.40
N LYS A 425 -29.38 -10.78 14.15
CA LYS A 425 -29.30 -9.33 13.92
C LYS A 425 -27.87 -8.80 14.04
N THR A 426 -26.99 -9.46 14.80
CA THR A 426 -25.56 -9.09 14.89
C THR A 426 -24.83 -9.23 13.55
N THR A 427 -25.23 -10.17 12.70
CA THR A 427 -24.67 -10.35 11.34
C THR A 427 -24.74 -9.07 10.54
N ALA A 428 -25.92 -8.43 10.51
CA ALA A 428 -26.11 -7.18 9.79
C ALA A 428 -25.29 -6.03 10.40
N LEU A 429 -25.18 -5.97 11.73
CA LEU A 429 -24.42 -4.95 12.45
C LEU A 429 -22.90 -5.10 12.21
N VAL A 430 -22.36 -6.32 12.28
CA VAL A 430 -20.95 -6.64 11.99
C VAL A 430 -20.60 -6.32 10.53
N VAL A 431 -21.43 -6.76 9.59
CA VAL A 431 -21.21 -6.48 8.15
C VAL A 431 -21.31 -4.98 7.86
N ALA A 432 -22.27 -4.27 8.46
CA ALA A 432 -22.39 -2.81 8.32
C ALA A 432 -21.24 -2.05 8.98
N ALA A 433 -20.74 -2.48 10.14
CA ALA A 433 -19.60 -1.87 10.82
C ALA A 433 -18.28 -2.06 10.05
N VAL A 434 -18.06 -3.25 9.48
CA VAL A 434 -16.94 -3.53 8.58
C VAL A 434 -17.04 -2.68 7.32
N ALA A 435 -18.20 -2.66 6.65
CA ALA A 435 -18.41 -1.85 5.44
C ALA A 435 -18.24 -0.35 5.71
N ALA A 436 -18.77 0.16 6.82
CA ALA A 436 -18.59 1.54 7.25
C ALA A 436 -17.12 1.87 7.56
N THR A 437 -16.39 0.98 8.23
CA THR A 437 -14.94 1.14 8.47
C THR A 437 -14.17 1.21 7.15
N ILE A 438 -14.48 0.34 6.18
CA ILE A 438 -13.84 0.32 4.86
C ILE A 438 -14.16 1.60 4.06
N VAL A 439 -15.42 2.03 4.04
CA VAL A 439 -15.84 3.26 3.34
C VAL A 439 -15.26 4.50 3.99
N VAL A 440 -15.29 4.63 5.32
CA VAL A 440 -14.69 5.76 6.04
C VAL A 440 -13.18 5.77 5.87
N ALA A 441 -12.49 4.62 5.92
CA ALA A 441 -11.06 4.56 5.64
C ALA A 441 -10.73 4.98 4.20
N GLY A 442 -11.49 4.50 3.21
CA GLY A 442 -11.32 4.89 1.81
C GLY A 442 -11.57 6.39 1.58
N VAL A 443 -12.63 6.96 2.15
CA VAL A 443 -12.94 8.39 2.08
C VAL A 443 -11.91 9.25 2.81
N VAL A 444 -11.45 8.83 4.00
CA VAL A 444 -10.38 9.55 4.73
C VAL A 444 -9.04 9.43 4.00
N GLY A 445 -8.75 8.29 3.36
CA GLY A 445 -7.59 8.12 2.49
C GLY A 445 -7.64 9.06 1.28
N GLN A 446 -8.79 9.14 0.61
CA GLN A 446 -9.04 10.05 -0.52
C GLN A 446 -9.03 11.54 -0.09
N ALA A 447 -9.45 11.87 1.13
CA ALA A 447 -9.39 13.22 1.67
C ALA A 447 -7.98 13.60 2.18
N ALA A 448 -7.21 12.64 2.70
CA ALA A 448 -5.82 12.84 3.10
C ALA A 448 -4.91 12.96 1.87
N ALA A 449 -5.20 12.21 0.80
CA ALA A 449 -4.66 12.44 -0.54
C ALA A 449 -4.93 13.90 -0.97
N ALA A 450 -6.19 14.33 -0.95
CA ALA A 450 -6.63 15.69 -1.31
C ALA A 450 -6.12 16.82 -0.40
N ALA A 451 -5.38 16.50 0.67
CA ALA A 451 -4.76 17.44 1.59
C ALA A 451 -3.22 17.31 1.65
N ALA A 452 -2.63 16.47 0.80
CA ALA A 452 -1.19 16.22 0.75
C ALA A 452 -0.52 16.76 -0.53
N SER A 453 -1.25 17.53 -1.34
CA SER A 453 -0.86 17.97 -2.69
C SER A 453 -0.13 19.31 -2.78
N ASP A 454 0.17 19.96 -1.65
CA ASP A 454 0.92 21.23 -1.61
C ASP A 454 2.45 21.01 -1.84
N GLY A 455 2.87 20.28 -2.88
CA GLY A 455 4.31 20.06 -3.19
C GLY A 455 4.71 19.16 -4.37
N ASP A 456 5.05 19.81 -5.50
CA ASP A 456 6.08 19.56 -6.56
C ASP A 456 6.36 18.19 -7.26
N GLN A 457 7.06 18.27 -8.41
CA GLN A 457 7.06 17.32 -9.55
C GLN A 457 8.35 17.48 -10.48
N PRO A 458 9.01 16.41 -11.05
CA PRO A 458 10.20 16.54 -11.97
C PRO A 458 10.37 15.59 -13.24
N ALA A 459 11.25 15.88 -14.26
CA ALA A 459 11.14 15.68 -15.77
C ALA A 459 12.23 14.89 -16.67
N THR A 460 12.53 14.95 -18.04
CA THR A 460 12.44 15.94 -19.24
C THR A 460 12.83 15.47 -20.73
N PRO A 461 12.52 16.18 -21.90
CA PRO A 461 12.84 15.78 -23.36
C PRO A 461 13.15 16.85 -24.55
N PRO A 462 14.06 16.76 -25.64
CA PRO A 462 14.39 17.22 -27.16
C PRO A 462 14.04 18.40 -28.28
N VAL A 463 14.78 19.56 -28.58
CA VAL A 463 14.82 20.46 -29.89
C VAL A 463 15.87 21.67 -30.10
N VAL A 464 16.25 22.24 -31.31
CA VAL A 464 17.43 23.21 -31.58
C VAL A 464 17.18 24.73 -31.90
N LEU A 465 17.97 25.68 -31.33
CA LEU A 465 17.96 27.15 -31.61
C LEU A 465 18.72 27.62 -32.88
N GLN A 466 18.46 28.88 -33.30
CA GLN A 466 19.24 29.59 -34.33
C GLN A 466 19.57 31.06 -33.94
N THR A 467 20.25 31.78 -34.85
CA THR A 467 20.96 33.05 -34.55
C THR A 467 20.39 34.23 -35.34
N GLN A 468 20.19 35.39 -34.70
CA GLN A 468 19.83 36.64 -35.39
C GLN A 468 20.79 37.80 -35.08
N THR A 469 21.96 37.77 -35.71
CA THR A 469 22.99 38.83 -35.64
C THR A 469 23.11 39.56 -36.98
N ASP A 470 22.23 40.54 -37.22
CA ASP A 470 22.32 41.38 -38.42
C ASP A 470 21.80 42.83 -38.20
N THR A 471 22.64 43.69 -37.60
CA THR A 471 22.77 45.13 -37.94
C THR A 471 23.91 45.77 -37.13
N GLY A 472 24.99 46.17 -37.81
CA GLY A 472 26.08 46.93 -37.19
C GLY A 472 25.83 48.44 -37.11
N PRO A 473 26.54 49.15 -36.23
CA PRO A 473 27.56 50.06 -36.74
C PRO A 473 28.98 49.79 -36.18
N GLN A 474 30.01 50.39 -36.81
CA GLN A 474 31.43 50.12 -36.54
C GLN A 474 32.06 51.08 -35.52
N THR A 475 32.83 50.52 -34.57
CA THR A 475 34.09 50.98 -33.90
C THR A 475 34.30 50.07 -32.67
N ASP A 476 35.49 49.63 -32.24
CA ASP A 476 36.88 49.74 -32.71
C ASP A 476 37.62 48.44 -32.27
N PRO A 477 38.86 48.13 -32.74
CA PRO A 477 39.51 46.86 -32.44
C PRO A 477 39.92 46.69 -30.95
N ALA A 478 39.71 45.49 -30.42
CA ALA A 478 40.01 45.13 -29.03
C ALA A 478 41.53 44.97 -28.73
N PRO A 479 41.98 45.27 -27.50
CA PRO A 479 43.37 45.04 -27.06
C PRO A 479 43.65 43.57 -26.70
N GLU A 480 44.93 43.19 -26.69
CA GLU A 480 45.40 41.83 -26.36
C GLU A 480 45.10 41.38 -24.91
N PRO A 481 44.98 40.06 -24.66
CA PRO A 481 44.68 39.51 -23.33
C PRO A 481 45.90 39.52 -22.39
N ALA A 482 45.68 39.92 -21.14
CA ALA A 482 46.66 39.79 -20.05
C ALA A 482 46.55 38.42 -19.34
N PRO A 483 47.64 37.86 -18.80
CA PRO A 483 47.71 36.46 -18.38
C PRO A 483 47.20 36.18 -16.95
N VAL A 484 46.86 34.90 -16.72
CA VAL A 484 46.37 34.32 -15.46
C VAL A 484 47.44 34.27 -14.36
N PRO A 485 47.06 34.59 -13.11
CA PRO A 485 47.59 33.89 -11.93
C PRO A 485 46.48 33.40 -10.97
N GLY A 486 46.55 32.14 -10.54
CA GLY A 486 45.86 31.63 -9.34
C GLY A 486 46.82 31.57 -8.13
N PRO A 487 46.51 30.80 -7.06
CA PRO A 487 45.28 30.06 -6.75
C PRO A 487 44.53 30.59 -5.51
N THR A 488 43.52 29.87 -5.06
CA THR A 488 42.59 30.17 -3.94
C THR A 488 43.25 30.37 -2.58
N PRO A 489 42.64 31.21 -1.71
CA PRO A 489 42.55 30.94 -0.28
C PRO A 489 41.10 30.84 0.25
N ASP A 490 40.99 30.28 1.46
CA ASP A 490 39.81 29.69 2.11
C ASP A 490 38.62 30.64 2.43
N ALA A 491 37.46 30.06 2.76
CA ALA A 491 36.22 30.75 3.05
C ALA A 491 36.09 31.21 4.53
N SER A 492 35.68 32.47 4.76
CA SER A 492 34.81 32.87 5.89
C SER A 492 34.59 34.38 5.99
N GLN A 493 33.47 34.88 5.46
CA GLN A 493 32.66 35.97 6.06
C GLN A 493 31.41 36.26 5.22
N ALA A 494 30.23 36.14 5.83
CA ALA A 494 29.02 36.80 5.36
C ALA A 494 28.99 38.25 5.90
N PRO A 495 28.20 39.14 5.29
CA PRO A 495 26.91 39.41 5.93
C PRO A 495 25.72 39.40 4.96
N SER A 496 24.58 38.89 5.42
CA SER A 496 23.33 38.86 4.66
C SER A 496 22.66 40.23 4.56
N PRO A 497 22.17 40.65 3.39
CA PRO A 497 21.04 41.55 3.28
C PRO A 497 19.72 40.77 3.32
N THR A 498 18.71 41.28 4.04
CA THR A 498 17.35 40.75 3.98
C THR A 498 16.65 41.19 2.69
N ALA A 499 16.24 40.22 1.88
CA ALA A 499 15.20 40.38 0.88
C ALA A 499 14.15 39.28 1.08
N SER A 500 12.87 39.62 0.99
CA SER A 500 11.80 38.61 0.96
C SER A 500 11.81 37.93 -0.42
N PRO A 501 11.67 36.59 -0.52
CA PRO A 501 11.58 35.95 -1.82
C PRO A 501 10.26 36.32 -2.50
N SER A 502 10.36 36.99 -3.64
CA SER A 502 9.29 37.05 -4.64
C SER A 502 9.11 35.65 -5.23
N THR A 503 7.92 35.10 -5.15
CA THR A 503 7.59 33.76 -5.65
C THR A 503 7.38 33.78 -7.16
N SER A 504 8.38 33.36 -7.92
CA SER A 504 8.27 33.04 -9.35
C SER A 504 7.79 31.59 -9.53
N SER A 505 6.70 31.39 -10.25
CA SER A 505 6.06 30.08 -10.48
C SER A 505 6.95 29.12 -11.28
N SER A 506 6.98 27.83 -10.90
CA SER A 506 7.66 26.79 -11.71
C SER A 506 6.81 26.43 -12.95
N ILE A 507 7.43 26.03 -14.05
CA ILE A 507 6.70 25.56 -15.26
C ILE A 507 5.72 24.45 -14.92
N THR A 508 6.17 23.54 -14.06
CA THR A 508 5.40 22.46 -13.45
C THR A 508 4.08 22.95 -12.87
N GLN A 509 4.14 23.96 -12.00
CA GLN A 509 3.00 24.55 -11.33
C GLN A 509 2.09 25.32 -12.30
N ALA A 510 2.68 25.98 -13.29
CA ALA A 510 1.96 26.81 -14.25
C ALA A 510 1.22 25.99 -15.33
N LEU A 511 1.82 24.91 -15.84
CA LEU A 511 1.20 23.99 -16.79
C LEU A 511 -0.03 23.28 -16.21
N GLY A 512 -0.04 23.00 -14.91
CA GLY A 512 -1.19 22.40 -14.22
C GLY A 512 -2.46 23.27 -14.17
N SER A 513 -2.40 24.53 -14.63
CA SER A 513 -3.56 25.43 -14.72
C SER A 513 -4.38 25.32 -16.02
N ILE A 514 -3.83 24.67 -17.05
CA ILE A 514 -4.31 24.76 -18.43
C ILE A 514 -5.43 23.74 -18.69
N GLN A 515 -6.51 24.19 -19.35
CA GLN A 515 -7.63 23.31 -19.73
C GLN A 515 -7.41 22.73 -21.14
N PRO A 516 -7.45 21.39 -21.34
CA PRO A 516 -7.26 20.75 -22.66
C PRO A 516 -8.37 20.98 -23.71
N ALA A 517 -9.11 22.09 -23.62
CA ALA A 517 -10.36 22.30 -24.33
C ALA A 517 -10.24 22.85 -25.77
N LEU A 518 -9.09 23.47 -26.12
CA LEU A 518 -8.96 24.30 -27.33
C LEU A 518 -8.29 23.60 -28.53
N LEU A 519 -7.42 22.62 -28.31
CA LEU A 519 -6.71 21.85 -29.36
C LEU A 519 -7.63 20.93 -30.22
N GLY A 520 -8.96 21.07 -30.11
CA GLY A 520 -9.95 20.18 -30.74
C GLY A 520 -11.10 20.90 -31.44
N GLN A 521 -10.97 22.20 -31.75
CA GLN A 521 -11.91 22.89 -32.64
C GLN A 521 -11.38 22.91 -34.08
N ASP A 522 -11.99 22.10 -34.95
CA ASP A 522 -11.78 22.15 -36.40
C ASP A 522 -11.97 23.58 -36.94
N GLY A 523 -11.10 23.99 -37.86
CA GLY A 523 -11.03 25.36 -38.37
C GLY A 523 -12.32 25.88 -39.03
N GLY A 524 -13.17 26.51 -38.22
CA GLY A 524 -14.44 27.12 -38.65
C GLY A 524 -14.55 28.56 -38.19
N ILE A 525 -14.37 29.53 -39.11
CA ILE A 525 -14.61 30.96 -38.84
C ILE A 525 -16.11 31.17 -38.58
N GLY A 526 -16.49 31.16 -37.30
CA GLY A 526 -17.88 31.24 -36.84
C GLY A 526 -18.06 32.32 -35.78
N THR A 527 -18.47 33.52 -36.20
CA THR A 527 -18.76 34.64 -35.29
C THR A 527 -19.97 34.34 -34.38
N THR A 528 -19.76 34.30 -33.07
CA THR A 528 -20.84 34.24 -32.08
C THR A 528 -20.64 35.28 -30.96
N ASP A 529 -21.39 36.38 -31.01
CA ASP A 529 -21.40 37.39 -29.94
C ASP A 529 -22.01 36.84 -28.64
N GLY A 530 -21.24 36.86 -27.55
CA GLY A 530 -21.72 36.49 -26.20
C GLY A 530 -20.63 36.73 -25.14
N PRO A 531 -20.89 37.49 -24.06
CA PRO A 531 -19.84 37.94 -23.16
C PRO A 531 -19.40 36.89 -22.13
N ALA A 532 -18.11 36.54 -22.13
CA ALA A 532 -17.44 35.86 -21.02
C ALA A 532 -16.88 36.89 -20.01
N PRO A 533 -16.87 36.61 -18.69
CA PRO A 533 -16.38 37.54 -17.68
C PRO A 533 -14.88 37.33 -17.37
N GLY A 534 -14.01 38.02 -18.11
CA GLY A 534 -12.57 38.09 -17.86
C GLY A 534 -12.02 39.42 -18.35
N GLY A 535 -11.08 40.03 -17.60
CA GLY A 535 -10.51 41.33 -17.96
C GLY A 535 -9.35 41.18 -18.95
N GLY A 536 -9.59 41.48 -20.23
CA GLY A 536 -8.53 41.48 -21.24
C GLY A 536 -7.40 42.46 -20.90
N ILE A 537 -6.17 41.95 -20.88
CA ILE A 537 -4.95 42.75 -20.73
C ILE A 537 -4.68 43.45 -22.08
N GLY A 538 -4.08 44.64 -22.05
CA GLY A 538 -3.96 45.51 -23.22
C GLY A 538 -2.97 44.98 -24.27
N ALA A 539 -3.25 45.25 -25.54
CA ALA A 539 -2.35 44.91 -26.64
C ALA A 539 -1.06 45.74 -26.58
N SER A 540 0.01 45.12 -26.09
CA SER A 540 1.40 45.50 -26.35
C SER A 540 2.05 44.42 -27.23
N ASP A 541 2.83 44.83 -28.21
CA ASP A 541 3.58 43.92 -29.12
C ASP A 541 4.74 43.18 -28.42
N THR A 542 4.78 43.22 -27.08
CA THR A 542 5.81 42.66 -26.21
C THR A 542 5.14 42.10 -24.95
N VAL A 543 5.61 40.91 -24.52
CA VAL A 543 5.31 40.29 -23.23
C VAL A 543 6.49 40.52 -22.29
N ASP A 544 6.21 41.09 -21.11
CA ASP A 544 7.19 41.35 -20.04
C ASP A 544 7.11 40.22 -19.00
N LEU A 545 8.23 39.62 -18.66
CA LEU A 545 8.33 38.54 -17.67
C LEU A 545 8.94 39.03 -16.34
N GLY A 546 9.21 40.33 -16.21
CA GLY A 546 9.92 40.91 -15.09
C GLY A 546 11.45 40.70 -15.17
N GLY A 547 12.19 41.36 -14.27
CA GLY A 547 13.65 41.28 -14.21
C GLY A 547 14.41 41.93 -15.39
N GLY A 548 13.72 42.33 -16.47
CA GLY A 548 14.29 42.77 -17.74
C GLY A 548 14.08 41.77 -18.89
N TYR A 549 13.57 40.57 -18.57
CA TYR A 549 13.30 39.49 -19.51
C TYR A 549 11.95 39.68 -20.22
N GLY A 550 11.87 39.37 -21.51
CA GLY A 550 10.63 39.48 -22.27
C GLY A 550 10.80 39.13 -23.75
N PHE A 551 9.70 39.04 -24.48
CA PHE A 551 9.69 38.65 -25.89
C PHE A 551 8.63 39.40 -26.71
N GLN A 552 8.81 39.47 -28.03
CA GLN A 552 7.86 40.12 -28.93
C GLN A 552 6.71 39.17 -29.28
N LEU A 553 5.48 39.69 -29.27
CA LEU A 553 4.26 38.93 -29.57
C LEU A 553 3.95 39.04 -31.08
N PRO A 554 3.97 37.95 -31.86
CA PRO A 554 3.67 38.01 -33.29
C PRO A 554 2.18 38.27 -33.55
N ALA A 555 1.86 38.95 -34.65
CA ALA A 555 0.47 39.16 -35.06
C ALA A 555 -0.20 37.82 -35.43
N GLY A 556 -1.27 37.47 -34.71
CA GLY A 556 -1.91 36.14 -34.77
C GLY A 556 -1.89 35.39 -33.44
N TYR A 557 -1.12 35.87 -32.47
CA TYR A 557 -1.00 35.30 -31.13
C TYR A 557 -1.69 36.19 -30.07
N GLU A 558 -2.32 35.56 -29.08
CA GLU A 558 -2.95 36.19 -27.92
C GLU A 558 -2.36 35.61 -26.61
N VAL A 559 -2.20 36.47 -25.60
CA VAL A 559 -1.69 36.07 -24.27
C VAL A 559 -2.84 35.53 -23.43
N GLU A 560 -2.81 34.25 -23.05
CA GLU A 560 -3.81 33.67 -22.15
C GLU A 560 -3.51 34.02 -20.67
N THR A 561 -2.24 33.95 -20.27
CA THR A 561 -1.78 34.14 -18.89
C THR A 561 -0.43 34.87 -18.88
N GLN A 562 -0.24 35.81 -17.96
CA GLN A 562 1.02 36.51 -17.72
C GLN A 562 1.18 36.81 -16.22
N GLU A 563 2.31 36.41 -15.65
CA GLU A 563 2.70 36.61 -14.24
C GLU A 563 4.19 36.99 -14.16
N ASP A 564 4.65 37.50 -13.01
CA ASP A 564 6.08 37.75 -12.78
C ASP A 564 6.87 36.43 -12.92
N GLY A 565 7.68 36.34 -13.98
CA GLY A 565 8.45 35.15 -14.35
C GLY A 565 7.70 34.09 -15.15
N PHE A 566 6.50 34.34 -15.69
CA PHE A 566 5.76 33.35 -16.50
C PHE A 566 4.80 33.94 -17.55
N ALA A 567 4.67 33.29 -18.72
CA ALA A 567 3.63 33.60 -19.69
C ALA A 567 3.14 32.36 -20.48
N VAL A 568 1.84 32.38 -20.85
CA VAL A 568 1.18 31.49 -21.83
C VAL A 568 0.68 32.34 -22.99
N VAL A 569 0.95 31.88 -24.21
CA VAL A 569 0.50 32.49 -25.46
C VAL A 569 -0.13 31.41 -26.34
N TYR A 570 -1.27 31.71 -26.96
CA TYR A 570 -1.92 30.84 -27.94
C TYR A 570 -1.98 31.55 -29.30
N GLY A 571 -1.69 30.84 -30.39
CA GLY A 571 -1.73 31.39 -31.75
C GLY A 571 -1.39 30.37 -32.82
N ASP A 572 -1.88 30.59 -34.04
CA ASP A 572 -1.66 29.75 -35.23
C ASP A 572 -1.80 28.22 -35.00
N GLY A 573 -2.71 27.81 -34.11
CA GLY A 573 -3.03 26.39 -33.85
C GLY A 573 -2.19 25.69 -32.78
N GLY A 574 -1.36 26.42 -32.04
CA GLY A 574 -0.58 25.86 -30.93
C GLY A 574 -0.33 26.84 -29.79
N TYR A 575 0.35 26.34 -28.77
CA TYR A 575 0.66 27.04 -27.53
C TYR A 575 2.15 27.34 -27.41
N PHE A 576 2.51 28.53 -26.94
CA PHE A 576 3.87 28.91 -26.56
C PHE A 576 3.92 29.37 -25.10
N PHE A 577 5.02 29.10 -24.44
CA PHE A 577 5.21 29.23 -23.00
C PHE A 577 6.60 29.76 -22.69
N VAL A 578 6.73 30.61 -21.68
CA VAL A 578 8.04 30.99 -21.12
C VAL A 578 7.94 31.06 -19.61
N ALA A 579 8.96 30.59 -18.90
CA ALA A 579 9.15 30.85 -17.47
C ALA A 579 10.60 31.18 -17.12
N LEU A 580 10.78 31.84 -15.98
CA LEU A 580 12.07 32.16 -15.40
C LEU A 580 12.31 31.35 -14.11
N THR A 581 13.50 30.78 -14.00
CA THR A 581 13.99 30.09 -12.79
C THR A 581 14.95 31.04 -12.05
N PRO A 582 14.69 31.41 -10.79
CA PRO A 582 15.50 32.41 -10.09
C PRO A 582 16.90 31.87 -9.73
N PRO A 583 17.92 32.74 -9.63
CA PRO A 583 19.28 32.31 -9.35
C PRO A 583 19.46 31.73 -7.93
N PRO A 584 20.27 30.66 -7.76
CA PRO A 584 21.03 29.96 -8.78
C PRO A 584 20.19 28.87 -9.48
N ALA A 585 19.94 29.03 -10.77
CA ALA A 585 19.39 27.99 -11.60
C ALA A 585 20.47 26.94 -11.95
N ASP A 586 20.05 25.69 -12.10
CA ASP A 586 20.86 24.60 -12.63
C ASP A 586 20.16 24.06 -13.88
N LEU A 587 20.88 23.98 -15.00
CA LEU A 587 20.28 23.59 -16.26
C LEU A 587 19.78 22.14 -16.22
N GLN A 588 20.43 21.23 -15.49
CA GLN A 588 19.90 19.86 -15.35
C GLN A 588 18.58 19.85 -14.56
N THR A 589 18.38 20.76 -13.61
CA THR A 589 17.16 20.91 -12.82
C THR A 589 16.06 21.66 -13.57
N MET A 590 16.37 22.76 -14.27
CA MET A 590 15.42 23.47 -15.15
C MET A 590 14.88 22.57 -16.26
N VAL A 591 15.77 21.75 -16.81
CA VAL A 591 15.42 20.58 -17.60
C VAL A 591 14.50 19.74 -16.71
N THR A 592 14.99 19.13 -15.62
CA THR A 592 14.26 18.21 -14.73
C THR A 592 13.01 18.78 -13.99
N ASP A 593 12.40 19.87 -14.46
CA ASP A 593 11.02 20.30 -14.18
C ASP A 593 10.04 20.18 -15.41
N ASN A 594 10.50 20.34 -16.67
CA ASN A 594 9.61 20.57 -17.83
C ASN A 594 8.76 19.36 -18.37
N LEU A 595 9.31 18.15 -18.62
CA LEU A 595 8.51 16.91 -18.97
C LEU A 595 7.32 16.76 -18.04
N THR A 596 7.47 17.08 -16.76
CA THR A 596 6.53 16.56 -15.76
C THR A 596 5.38 17.53 -15.52
N GLY A 597 5.58 18.81 -15.85
CA GLY A 597 4.48 19.63 -16.35
C GLY A 597 3.84 19.05 -17.62
N LEU A 598 4.61 18.66 -18.65
CA LEU A 598 4.07 18.07 -19.89
C LEU A 598 3.33 16.72 -19.68
N GLN A 599 3.72 15.92 -18.69
CA GLN A 599 3.02 14.69 -18.28
C GLN A 599 1.78 15.01 -17.45
N ALA A 600 1.80 16.09 -16.64
CA ALA A 600 0.61 16.60 -15.95
C ALA A 600 -0.46 17.11 -16.92
N LEU A 601 -0.08 17.60 -18.12
CA LEU A 601 -1.02 17.93 -19.20
C LEU A 601 -1.79 16.71 -19.75
N GLY A 602 -1.47 15.48 -19.31
CA GLY A 602 -2.16 14.26 -19.73
C GLY A 602 -1.73 13.73 -21.10
N ILE A 603 -0.53 14.11 -21.56
CA ILE A 603 0.04 13.61 -22.82
C ILE A 603 0.44 12.13 -22.65
N GLN A 604 -0.30 11.25 -23.30
CA GLN A 604 -0.07 9.81 -23.37
C GLN A 604 1.00 9.49 -24.42
N ASP A 605 1.63 8.32 -24.32
CA ASP A 605 2.69 7.84 -25.23
C ASP A 605 3.81 8.87 -25.51
N LEU A 606 4.09 9.74 -24.53
CA LEU A 606 5.02 10.86 -24.63
C LEU A 606 6.46 10.37 -24.84
N GLN A 607 6.98 10.61 -26.05
CA GLN A 607 8.29 10.20 -26.53
C GLN A 607 9.29 11.35 -26.58
N VAL A 608 10.54 10.94 -26.41
CA VAL A 608 11.65 11.73 -25.88
C VAL A 608 12.94 11.15 -26.46
N SER A 609 13.69 11.89 -27.29
CA SER A 609 15.12 11.61 -27.54
C SER A 609 16.02 12.22 -26.44
N ASP A 610 17.32 12.36 -26.68
CA ASP A 610 18.26 12.88 -25.69
C ASP A 610 18.38 14.43 -25.68
N PRO A 611 18.82 15.05 -24.55
CA PRO A 611 19.26 16.44 -24.52
C PRO A 611 20.46 16.67 -25.46
N GLU A 612 20.38 17.66 -26.34
CA GLU A 612 21.55 18.15 -27.09
C GLU A 612 22.02 19.49 -26.50
N THR A 613 23.31 19.78 -26.57
CA THR A 613 23.85 21.09 -26.16
C THR A 613 23.88 22.03 -27.36
N VAL A 614 23.30 23.23 -27.23
CA VAL A 614 23.20 24.18 -28.34
C VAL A 614 24.09 25.40 -28.08
N ASP A 615 24.94 25.74 -29.05
CA ASP A 615 25.75 26.95 -29.02
C ASP A 615 24.88 28.18 -29.33
N VAL A 616 24.68 29.05 -28.34
CA VAL A 616 23.89 30.29 -28.47
C VAL A 616 24.84 31.46 -28.75
N PRO A 617 24.55 32.35 -29.71
CA PRO A 617 25.44 33.45 -30.11
C PRO A 617 25.42 34.66 -29.13
N SER A 618 24.89 34.49 -27.92
CA SER A 618 24.82 35.54 -26.90
C SER A 618 25.87 35.29 -25.83
N SER A 619 26.67 36.31 -25.52
CA SER A 619 27.60 36.26 -24.38
C SER A 619 26.88 36.17 -23.03
N ALA A 620 25.59 36.54 -22.95
CA ALA A 620 24.82 36.46 -21.71
C ALA A 620 24.43 35.02 -21.33
N VAL A 621 24.37 34.10 -22.31
CA VAL A 621 24.04 32.68 -22.07
C VAL A 621 25.31 31.89 -21.81
N VAL A 622 25.39 31.26 -20.64
CA VAL A 622 26.50 30.39 -20.20
C VAL A 622 26.35 28.97 -20.76
N GLN A 623 25.11 28.48 -20.84
CA GLN A 623 24.80 27.15 -21.35
C GLN A 623 23.38 27.14 -21.93
N CYS A 624 23.17 26.39 -23.01
CA CYS A 624 21.84 26.06 -23.49
C CYS A 624 21.68 24.57 -23.80
N ALA A 625 20.48 24.04 -23.57
CA ALA A 625 20.07 22.73 -24.03
C ALA A 625 18.89 22.81 -24.99
N PHE A 626 19.02 22.01 -26.05
CA PHE A 626 17.94 21.55 -26.91
C PHE A 626 17.06 20.61 -26.11
N LEU A 627 15.73 20.84 -25.93
CA LEU A 627 14.78 19.84 -25.33
C LEU A 627 13.24 20.19 -25.19
N GLY A 628 12.07 19.88 -25.87
CA GLY A 628 11.38 19.13 -27.01
C GLY A 628 10.85 17.62 -27.11
N PHE A 629 9.72 17.34 -27.79
CA PHE A 629 8.90 16.09 -27.62
C PHE A 629 7.82 15.74 -28.70
N GLN A 630 7.28 14.49 -28.67
CA GLN A 630 6.03 14.07 -29.36
C GLN A 630 5.14 13.19 -28.46
N GLY A 631 3.81 13.17 -28.65
CA GLY A 631 2.89 12.34 -27.84
C GLY A 631 1.43 12.41 -28.29
N VAL A 632 0.50 12.01 -27.41
CA VAL A 632 -0.94 11.91 -27.70
C VAL A 632 -1.79 12.52 -26.58
N LEU A 633 -2.53 13.58 -26.85
CA LEU A 633 -3.55 14.09 -25.93
C LEU A 633 -4.89 13.35 -26.12
N ALA A 634 -5.54 13.00 -25.01
CA ALA A 634 -6.90 12.50 -25.03
C ALA A 634 -7.89 13.65 -25.29
N SER A 635 -8.64 13.59 -26.39
CA SER A 635 -9.63 14.63 -26.71
C SER A 635 -10.91 14.42 -25.90
N GLN A 636 -11.53 15.53 -25.47
CA GLN A 636 -12.80 15.54 -24.73
C GLN A 636 -13.98 14.91 -25.51
N GLN A 637 -13.79 14.59 -26.79
CA GLN A 637 -14.78 13.96 -27.67
C GLN A 637 -14.59 12.44 -27.79
N GLY A 638 -13.63 11.85 -27.07
CA GLY A 638 -13.35 10.41 -27.08
C GLY A 638 -12.44 9.95 -28.22
N GLY A 639 -11.58 10.84 -28.73
CA GLY A 639 -10.53 10.52 -29.70
C GLY A 639 -9.13 10.79 -29.15
N THR A 640 -8.11 10.42 -29.92
CA THR A 640 -6.70 10.71 -29.63
C THR A 640 -6.18 11.78 -30.59
N LEU A 641 -5.62 12.85 -30.05
CA LEU A 641 -4.98 13.92 -30.82
C LEU A 641 -3.46 13.73 -30.73
N PRO A 642 -2.76 13.33 -31.81
CA PRO A 642 -1.31 13.31 -31.80
C PRO A 642 -0.78 14.75 -31.80
N ILE A 643 0.22 14.99 -30.95
CA ILE A 643 0.85 16.30 -30.76
C ILE A 643 2.37 16.19 -30.83
N GLU A 644 2.98 17.29 -31.26
CA GLU A 644 4.42 17.52 -31.28
C GLU A 644 4.69 18.84 -30.52
N GLY A 645 5.90 19.02 -30.01
CA GLY A 645 6.19 20.18 -29.17
C GLY A 645 7.67 20.30 -28.86
N PHE A 646 8.08 21.46 -28.35
CA PHE A 646 9.50 21.81 -28.35
C PHE A 646 9.90 22.80 -27.23
N SER A 647 10.99 22.57 -26.48
CA SER A 647 11.46 23.45 -25.39
C SER A 647 12.97 23.77 -25.43
N TYR A 648 13.34 24.89 -24.81
CA TYR A 648 14.71 25.40 -24.67
C TYR A 648 14.99 25.79 -23.23
N TYR A 649 16.24 25.61 -22.80
CA TYR A 649 16.72 25.95 -21.45
C TYR A 649 17.96 26.81 -21.58
N PHE A 650 17.91 28.01 -21.04
CA PHE A 650 18.99 28.98 -21.07
C PHE A 650 19.45 29.24 -19.64
N LEU A 651 20.75 29.09 -19.38
CA LEU A 651 21.37 29.52 -18.13
C LEU A 651 22.16 30.80 -18.40
N THR A 652 21.80 31.92 -17.77
CA THR A 652 22.42 33.24 -18.00
C THR A 652 23.55 33.56 -17.02
N GLN A 653 24.40 34.55 -17.33
CA GLN A 653 25.60 34.90 -16.54
C GLN A 653 25.32 35.37 -15.11
N ASP A 654 24.13 35.91 -14.85
CA ASP A 654 23.65 36.27 -13.51
C ASP A 654 23.21 35.04 -12.67
N GLY A 655 23.16 33.86 -13.29
CA GLY A 655 22.71 32.60 -12.70
C GLY A 655 21.20 32.37 -12.81
N THR A 656 20.47 33.25 -13.50
CA THR A 656 19.04 33.05 -13.80
C THR A 656 18.89 31.95 -14.86
N GLY A 657 17.77 31.24 -14.79
CA GLY A 657 17.34 30.31 -15.82
C GLY A 657 16.16 30.90 -16.60
N ALA A 658 16.11 30.66 -17.91
CA ALA A 658 14.89 30.82 -18.69
C ALA A 658 14.56 29.51 -19.41
N THR A 659 13.30 29.10 -19.37
CA THR A 659 12.81 27.93 -20.08
C THR A 659 11.63 28.32 -20.95
N ALA A 660 11.71 28.06 -22.25
CA ALA A 660 10.71 28.49 -23.23
C ALA A 660 10.28 27.32 -24.13
N PHE A 661 8.98 27.11 -24.33
CA PHE A 661 8.48 25.92 -25.02
C PHE A 661 7.16 26.07 -25.78
N ALA A 662 6.89 25.09 -26.63
CA ALA A 662 5.88 25.09 -27.67
C ALA A 662 5.14 23.74 -27.68
N LEU A 663 3.85 23.73 -28.01
CA LEU A 663 3.03 22.51 -28.11
C LEU A 663 1.95 22.69 -29.18
N TYR A 664 1.89 21.77 -30.14
CA TYR A 664 1.08 21.88 -31.36
C TYR A 664 0.62 20.51 -31.87
N GLN A 665 -0.29 20.48 -32.85
CA GLN A 665 -0.77 19.23 -33.43
C GLN A 665 0.28 18.59 -34.36
N GLN A 666 0.41 17.26 -34.32
CA GLN A 666 1.38 16.53 -35.14
C GLN A 666 1.17 16.77 -36.64
N GLY A 667 2.27 16.99 -37.37
CA GLY A 667 2.29 17.17 -38.82
C GLY A 667 2.52 18.60 -39.30
N ILE A 668 2.79 19.53 -38.39
CA ILE A 668 3.31 20.88 -38.70
C ILE A 668 4.74 20.77 -39.27
N THR A 669 5.06 21.58 -40.27
CA THR A 669 6.35 21.60 -40.98
C THR A 669 7.17 22.86 -40.67
N GLU A 670 8.47 22.86 -40.97
CA GLU A 670 9.35 24.02 -40.75
C GLU A 670 8.88 25.33 -41.44
N ASP A 671 8.16 25.22 -42.57
CA ASP A 671 7.58 26.34 -43.31
C ASP A 671 6.25 26.89 -42.72
N ASP A 672 5.76 26.34 -41.60
CA ASP A 672 4.46 26.70 -41.02
C ASP A 672 4.47 28.04 -40.27
N PRO A 673 3.42 28.89 -40.38
CA PRO A 673 3.29 30.13 -39.60
C PRO A 673 3.53 29.96 -38.11
N TYR A 674 3.10 28.85 -37.51
CA TYR A 674 3.30 28.57 -36.10
C TYR A 674 4.78 28.47 -35.72
N VAL A 675 5.59 27.79 -36.53
CA VAL A 675 7.03 27.63 -36.30
C VAL A 675 7.76 28.97 -36.46
N ALA A 676 7.34 29.79 -37.43
CA ALA A 676 7.88 31.14 -37.63
C ALA A 676 7.52 32.10 -36.49
N GLY A 677 6.29 32.03 -35.97
CA GLY A 677 5.84 32.81 -34.81
C GLY A 677 6.61 32.44 -33.54
N VAL A 678 6.72 31.13 -33.24
CA VAL A 678 7.50 30.64 -32.10
C VAL A 678 8.99 30.98 -32.24
N GLY A 679 9.57 30.87 -33.44
CA GLY A 679 10.95 31.31 -33.71
C GLY A 679 11.15 32.81 -33.44
N THR A 680 10.15 33.64 -33.72
CA THR A 680 10.17 35.09 -33.43
C THR A 680 10.12 35.36 -31.92
N MET A 681 9.27 34.65 -31.18
CA MET A 681 9.20 34.74 -29.72
C MET A 681 10.51 34.28 -29.04
N LEU A 682 11.12 33.20 -29.51
CA LEU A 682 12.40 32.70 -28.98
C LEU A 682 13.58 33.60 -29.30
N ASN A 683 13.71 34.07 -30.54
CA ASN A 683 14.81 34.97 -30.92
C ASN A 683 14.73 36.32 -30.16
N SER A 684 13.52 36.84 -29.95
CA SER A 684 13.33 38.05 -29.14
C SER A 684 13.56 37.80 -27.65
N LEU A 685 13.16 36.66 -27.09
CA LEU A 685 13.53 36.25 -25.72
C LEU A 685 15.05 36.20 -25.54
N VAL A 686 15.78 35.55 -26.46
CA VAL A 686 17.25 35.47 -26.43
C VAL A 686 17.92 36.85 -26.56
N SER A 687 17.25 37.82 -27.20
CA SER A 687 17.71 39.21 -27.27
C SER A 687 17.44 40.05 -26.00
N SER A 688 16.72 39.50 -25.01
CA SER A 688 16.49 40.13 -23.69
C SER A 688 17.53 39.75 -22.62
N PHE A 689 18.45 38.84 -22.94
CA PHE A 689 19.50 38.31 -22.05
C PHE A 689 20.81 39.13 -22.11
#